data_AF-A0A1U6IRQ5-F1
#
_entry.id   AF-A0A1U6IRQ5-F1
#
_cell.length_a   1.000
_cell.length_b   1.000
_cell.length_c   1.000
_cell.angle_alpha   90.00
_cell.angle_beta   90.00
_cell.angle_gamma   90.00
#
_symmetry.space_group_name_H-M   'P 1'
#
loop_
_entity.id
_entity.type
_entity.pdbx_description
1 polymer ?
#
loop_
_entity_poly.entity_id
_entity_poly.type
_entity_poly.pdbx_seq_one_letter_code
_entity_poly.pdbx_strand_id
1 'polypeptide(L)'
;MTSTRRDAIKYGAFTLTAVATSTGATFASEPRRGELPNILWLVSEDNNPYIGAYGDQLAHTPNIDALAKRGVLYRNAYSDAPVCAPSRFAILTGVNPESCAPAQHMRADATLPKAFRTYPELMRQAGYFCINNPKTDYNCGVDPKEIWDVQGVDGHWRNAPKEKPFLCVLNTGTSHEQHMCQRDEGRVKPADVRIPAFLPNSDVIRRDYAEYYNIMEAMDREIGNWLAQLEHDGLADDTIVFYYGDNGGVLPRSKRYCYEEGLRVPLIAYIPPKWQHLAPAKPGSMIEAPVTLIDLPATLLSIAGVPQPAQMTGKPLFGRRIGKPATYAFGFRDRMDERYDLVRTVTDGRWRYIRNYMPHRALGQHVGFEWEVQASYREWHALHLAGKLTAQQDAFFRPKPFEELYDLQSDPDEVANLIDDPRARPTANRLRNAVDAHMLVINDNGFLPEGSPGEGYFESRNRAIYPLRSLMTIAAAAGRRDPRNVNRFVRLLGSPVLAIRFWAARGLLMLGDKARSAQVRLEQVLAQDPSNEVRIVAAEALVGLGKPDEAVSALARLIDDGNSWQIKIQALDALSNIGLAALPALPEIRKVANAQLRRFVDVDYPKRIASYLLATLERSYDPTKEGISAQACAASGKSGANFMGPPASANWTS
;
A
#
# COMPACT_ATOMS: atom_id res chain seq x y z
N MET A 1 -39.62 31.34 39.96
CA MET A 1 -40.39 32.59 40.07
C MET A 1 -39.43 33.76 40.07
N THR A 2 -39.76 34.79 39.29
CA THR A 2 -39.31 36.20 39.33
C THR A 2 -37.84 36.56 39.06
N SER A 3 -37.62 36.91 37.78
CA SER A 3 -36.78 38.00 37.25
C SER A 3 -37.04 39.36 37.93
N THR A 4 -36.01 40.22 38.02
CA THR A 4 -36.17 41.68 37.76
C THR A 4 -34.87 42.34 37.27
N ARG A 5 -35.07 43.34 36.40
CA ARG A 5 -34.10 44.14 35.62
C ARG A 5 -34.08 45.59 36.15
N ARG A 6 -32.96 46.27 35.88
CA ARG A 6 -32.75 47.69 35.43
C ARG A 6 -32.17 48.76 36.38
N ASP A 7 -31.08 49.33 35.85
CA ASP A 7 -30.61 50.73 35.77
C ASP A 7 -30.15 51.49 37.05
N ALA A 8 -29.19 52.43 37.05
CA ALA A 8 -28.01 52.77 36.24
C ALA A 8 -27.25 53.95 36.93
N ILE A 9 -25.97 54.18 36.55
CA ILE A 9 -25.21 55.46 36.56
C ILE A 9 -24.43 55.91 37.84
N LYS A 10 -23.08 55.98 37.75
CA LYS A 10 -22.18 57.18 37.73
C LYS A 10 -20.79 56.99 38.41
N TYR A 11 -19.76 57.16 37.57
CA TYR A 11 -18.37 57.63 37.77
C TYR A 11 -17.71 57.73 39.16
N GLY A 12 -16.52 57.12 39.27
CA GLY A 12 -15.44 57.49 40.18
C GLY A 12 -14.12 56.88 39.69
N ALA A 13 -13.20 57.71 39.23
CA ALA A 13 -11.89 57.30 38.71
C ALA A 13 -10.96 56.87 39.86
N PHE A 14 -10.38 55.66 39.75
CA PHE A 14 -9.22 55.24 40.54
C PHE A 14 -8.17 54.66 39.61
N THR A 15 -7.01 55.29 39.59
CA THR A 15 -5.78 54.87 38.93
C THR A 15 -5.26 53.59 39.60
N LEU A 16 -5.33 52.47 38.87
CA LEU A 16 -4.71 51.20 39.27
C LEU A 16 -3.33 51.09 38.61
N THR A 17 -2.28 51.17 39.43
CA THR A 17 -0.91 50.86 39.05
C THR A 17 -0.83 49.36 38.75
N ALA A 18 -0.76 49.00 37.47
CA ALA A 18 -0.60 47.63 37.03
C ALA A 18 0.83 47.15 37.32
N VAL A 19 0.99 46.24 38.28
CA VAL A 19 2.19 45.39 38.38
C VAL A 19 2.12 44.39 37.24
N ALA A 20 2.86 44.65 36.17
CA ALA A 20 3.06 43.70 35.08
C ALA A 20 3.96 42.56 35.57
N THR A 21 3.37 41.47 36.05
CA THR A 21 4.08 40.18 36.12
C THR A 21 4.28 39.70 34.69
N SER A 22 5.46 39.98 34.14
CA SER A 22 5.93 39.39 32.89
C SER A 22 6.13 37.88 33.09
N THR A 23 5.09 37.08 32.84
CA THR A 23 5.26 35.67 32.51
C THR A 23 5.89 35.62 31.12
N GLY A 24 7.20 35.86 31.06
CA GLY A 24 8.00 35.55 29.89
C GLY A 24 7.91 34.04 29.69
N ALA A 25 7.12 33.60 28.71
CA ALA A 25 7.25 32.26 28.20
C ALA A 25 8.67 32.14 27.64
N THR A 26 9.56 31.52 28.42
CA THR A 26 10.84 31.06 27.91
C THR A 26 10.54 30.10 26.77
N PHE A 27 10.70 30.55 25.54
CA PHE A 27 10.81 29.66 24.39
C PHE A 27 11.95 28.69 24.74
N ALA A 28 11.63 27.40 24.82
CA ALA A 28 12.66 26.38 24.97
C ALA A 28 13.67 26.57 23.82
N SER A 29 14.96 26.65 24.15
CA SER A 29 16.02 26.75 23.13
C SER A 29 15.95 25.53 22.21
N GLU A 30 16.16 25.74 20.91
CA GLU A 30 16.28 24.62 19.96
C GLU A 30 17.32 23.61 20.47
N PRO A 31 17.04 22.29 20.37
CA PRO A 31 17.96 21.28 20.85
C PRO A 31 19.27 21.36 20.05
N ARG A 32 20.38 21.36 20.77
CA ARG A 32 21.71 21.34 20.15
C ARG A 32 22.11 19.91 19.82
N ARG A 33 23.00 19.76 18.83
CA ARG A 33 23.59 18.47 18.47
C ARG A 33 24.12 17.76 19.72
N GLY A 34 23.76 16.49 19.84
CA GLY A 34 24.12 15.63 20.95
C GLY A 34 23.16 15.65 22.14
N GLU A 35 22.20 16.58 22.21
CA GLU A 35 21.06 16.55 23.16
C GLU A 35 19.94 15.61 22.67
N LEU A 36 19.85 15.39 21.36
CA LEU A 36 18.99 14.42 20.68
C LEU A 36 19.82 13.63 19.65
N PRO A 37 19.46 12.37 19.36
CA PRO A 37 20.13 11.58 18.33
C PRO A 37 19.83 12.15 16.94
N ASN A 38 20.80 12.04 16.03
CA ASN A 38 20.49 12.05 14.61
C ASN A 38 19.72 10.78 14.25
N ILE A 39 18.92 10.86 13.19
CA ILE A 39 18.14 9.73 12.71
C ILE A 39 18.39 9.56 11.21
N LEU A 40 18.81 8.37 10.81
CA LEU A 40 18.99 7.97 9.42
C LEU A 40 18.03 6.84 9.09
N TRP A 41 17.17 7.06 8.11
CA TRP A 41 16.31 6.05 7.52
C TRP A 41 16.89 5.64 6.16
N LEU A 42 17.30 4.38 6.07
CA LEU A 42 17.71 3.74 4.84
C LEU A 42 16.54 2.90 4.33
N VAL A 43 15.92 3.36 3.25
CA VAL A 43 14.66 2.80 2.73
C VAL A 43 14.94 2.11 1.41
N SER A 44 14.65 0.81 1.32
CA SER A 44 14.66 0.09 0.04
C SER A 44 13.27 0.02 -0.56
N GLU A 45 13.19 0.16 -1.89
CA GLU A 45 11.93 0.03 -2.63
C GLU A 45 11.66 -1.42 -3.02
N ASP A 46 10.41 -1.85 -2.84
CA ASP A 46 9.93 -3.18 -3.26
C ASP A 46 10.79 -4.35 -2.74
N ASN A 47 10.80 -4.56 -1.43
CA ASN A 47 11.78 -5.41 -0.77
C ASN A 47 11.17 -6.42 0.21
N ASN A 48 11.34 -7.70 -0.10
CA ASN A 48 11.10 -8.80 0.86
C ASN A 48 12.37 -9.13 1.65
N PRO A 49 12.27 -9.80 2.82
CA PRO A 49 13.42 -10.23 3.61
C PRO A 49 14.31 -11.34 2.99
N TYR A 50 14.62 -11.27 1.69
CA TYR A 50 15.67 -12.05 1.01
C TYR A 50 17.05 -11.52 1.42
N ILE A 51 17.34 -11.65 2.71
CA ILE A 51 18.46 -11.05 3.44
C ILE A 51 18.99 -12.09 4.42
N GLY A 52 20.31 -12.22 4.51
CA GLY A 52 20.98 -13.24 5.33
C GLY A 52 20.55 -13.23 6.80
N ALA A 53 20.44 -12.04 7.40
CA ALA A 53 19.98 -11.86 8.78
C ALA A 53 18.54 -12.35 9.05
N TYR A 54 17.73 -12.51 8.01
CA TYR A 54 16.39 -13.10 8.10
C TYR A 54 16.37 -14.61 7.87
N GLY A 55 17.54 -15.23 7.76
CA GLY A 55 17.71 -16.68 7.59
C GLY A 55 17.66 -17.16 6.16
N ASP A 56 17.68 -16.26 5.17
CA ASP A 56 17.82 -16.64 3.76
C ASP A 56 19.28 -17.03 3.49
N GLN A 57 19.52 -18.29 3.13
CA GLN A 57 20.86 -18.83 2.91
C GLN A 57 21.45 -18.49 1.53
N LEU A 58 20.62 -18.06 0.59
CA LEU A 58 21.04 -17.70 -0.76
C LEU A 58 21.39 -16.21 -0.86
N ALA A 59 20.80 -15.39 0.00
CA ALA A 59 21.07 -13.96 0.09
C ALA A 59 22.53 -13.66 0.45
N HIS A 60 23.15 -12.72 -0.27
CA HIS A 60 24.46 -12.17 0.05
C HIS A 60 24.31 -10.68 0.40
N THR A 61 24.08 -10.39 1.67
CA THR A 61 23.78 -9.03 2.19
C THR A 61 24.65 -8.67 3.39
N PRO A 62 25.99 -8.71 3.27
CA PRO A 62 26.89 -8.60 4.42
C PRO A 62 26.75 -7.29 5.20
N ASN A 63 26.39 -6.17 4.55
CA ASN A 63 26.28 -4.87 5.22
C ASN A 63 25.02 -4.80 6.09
N ILE A 64 23.89 -5.24 5.55
CA ILE A 64 22.62 -5.33 6.30
C ILE A 64 22.73 -6.38 7.40
N ASP A 65 23.42 -7.50 7.15
CA ASP A 65 23.66 -8.54 8.16
C ASP A 65 24.50 -8.00 9.33
N ALA A 66 25.54 -7.22 9.03
CA ALA A 66 26.36 -6.55 10.04
C ALA A 66 25.59 -5.47 10.81
N LEU A 67 24.64 -4.78 10.16
CA LEU A 67 23.73 -3.85 10.82
C LEU A 67 22.80 -4.61 11.79
N ALA A 68 22.23 -5.74 11.37
CA ALA A 68 21.35 -6.57 12.21
C ALA A 68 22.06 -7.10 13.46
N LYS A 69 23.30 -7.61 13.31
CA LYS A 69 24.11 -8.14 14.43
C LYS A 69 24.36 -7.12 15.54
N ARG A 70 24.47 -5.83 15.19
CA ARG A 70 24.68 -4.72 16.15
C ARG A 70 23.39 -3.99 16.52
N GLY A 71 22.30 -4.23 15.79
CA GLY A 71 21.01 -3.61 16.00
C GLY A 71 19.99 -4.54 16.64
N VAL A 72 18.72 -4.23 16.43
CA VAL A 72 17.56 -5.06 16.77
C VAL A 72 16.83 -5.37 15.47
N LEU A 73 16.64 -6.65 15.19
CA LEU A 73 15.91 -7.13 14.01
C LEU A 73 14.44 -7.38 14.37
N TYR A 74 13.52 -6.90 13.55
CA TYR A 74 12.09 -7.19 13.69
C TYR A 74 11.69 -8.28 12.70
N ARG A 75 11.45 -9.50 13.20
CA ARG A 75 11.21 -10.69 12.37
C ARG A 75 9.96 -10.57 11.52
N ASN A 76 8.92 -9.98 12.10
CA ASN A 76 7.56 -9.92 11.59
C ASN A 76 7.15 -8.46 11.37
N ALA A 77 7.86 -7.77 10.47
CA ALA A 77 7.54 -6.42 10.04
C ALA A 77 6.74 -6.43 8.74
N TYR A 78 5.70 -5.61 8.68
CA TYR A 78 4.75 -5.60 7.58
C TYR A 78 4.45 -4.18 7.10
N SER A 79 4.39 -4.02 5.78
CA SER A 79 3.79 -2.85 5.15
C SER A 79 2.27 -2.86 5.31
N ASP A 80 1.67 -1.69 5.44
CA ASP A 80 0.21 -1.53 5.50
C ASP A 80 -0.47 -1.97 4.18
N ALA A 81 0.21 -1.74 3.04
CA ALA A 81 -0.27 -2.07 1.71
C ALA A 81 0.85 -2.69 0.87
N PRO A 82 0.55 -3.61 -0.06
CA PRO A 82 1.59 -4.25 -0.87
C PRO A 82 2.07 -3.35 -2.02
N VAL A 83 2.04 -2.02 -1.88
CA VAL A 83 2.45 -1.08 -2.92
C VAL A 83 2.88 0.27 -2.30
N CYS A 84 3.77 0.98 -2.99
CA CYS A 84 4.50 2.11 -2.41
C CYS A 84 3.59 3.26 -1.95
N ALA A 85 2.64 3.73 -2.77
CA ALA A 85 1.97 5.00 -2.47
C ALA A 85 1.08 4.96 -1.21
N PRO A 86 0.16 3.99 -1.02
CA PRO A 86 -0.59 3.86 0.21
C PRO A 86 0.29 3.53 1.43
N SER A 87 1.34 2.72 1.27
CA SER A 87 2.30 2.47 2.35
C SER A 87 2.99 3.77 2.80
N ARG A 88 3.50 4.56 1.85
CA ARG A 88 4.17 5.84 2.12
C ARG A 88 3.22 6.90 2.65
N PHE A 89 1.92 6.84 2.32
CA PHE A 89 0.90 7.63 3.01
C PHE A 89 0.83 7.30 4.50
N ALA A 90 0.79 6.01 4.86
CA ALA A 90 0.76 5.56 6.25
C ALA A 90 2.02 6.01 7.00
N ILE A 91 3.20 5.84 6.39
CA ILE A 91 4.48 6.30 6.95
C ILE A 91 4.52 7.83 7.05
N LEU A 92 4.01 8.59 6.09
CA LEU A 92 4.07 10.05 6.16
C LEU A 92 3.18 10.60 7.28
N THR A 93 1.98 10.05 7.41
CA THR A 93 0.88 10.66 8.18
C THR A 93 0.62 9.97 9.52
N GLY A 94 1.07 8.73 9.69
CA GLY A 94 0.70 7.84 10.78
C GLY A 94 -0.78 7.42 10.78
N VAL A 95 -1.49 7.64 9.67
CA VAL A 95 -2.92 7.32 9.50
C VAL A 95 -3.05 6.11 8.57
N ASN A 96 -3.89 5.14 8.95
CA ASN A 96 -4.23 4.03 8.06
C ASN A 96 -4.81 4.56 6.74
N PRO A 97 -4.30 4.19 5.56
CA PRO A 97 -4.76 4.75 4.30
C PRO A 97 -6.27 4.57 4.07
N GLU A 98 -6.82 3.43 4.49
CA GLU A 98 -8.25 3.13 4.38
C GLU A 98 -9.10 4.03 5.28
N SER A 99 -8.54 4.73 6.26
CA SER A 99 -9.27 5.74 7.04
C SER A 99 -9.49 7.06 6.31
N CYS A 100 -8.80 7.29 5.18
CA CYS A 100 -8.68 8.60 4.55
C CYS A 100 -8.79 8.49 3.02
N ALA A 101 -9.91 7.94 2.54
CA ALA A 101 -10.11 7.78 1.11
C ALA A 101 -9.90 9.09 0.31
N PRO A 102 -9.35 9.01 -0.91
CA PRO A 102 -8.97 7.79 -1.64
C PRO A 102 -7.57 7.20 -1.33
N ALA A 103 -6.93 7.49 -0.18
CA ALA A 103 -5.54 7.09 0.12
C ALA A 103 -5.25 5.56 0.04
N GLN A 104 -6.27 4.69 0.12
CA GLN A 104 -6.11 3.25 -0.08
C GLN A 104 -5.82 2.85 -1.53
N HIS A 105 -6.13 3.69 -2.51
CA HIS A 105 -5.93 3.40 -3.93
C HIS A 105 -4.53 3.83 -4.37
N MET A 106 -3.90 3.05 -5.26
CA MET A 106 -2.57 3.35 -5.77
C MET A 106 -2.56 4.66 -6.59
N ARG A 107 -1.63 5.57 -6.25
CA ARG A 107 -1.46 6.90 -6.87
C ARG A 107 -2.78 7.69 -6.96
N ALA A 108 -3.54 7.64 -5.87
CA ALA A 108 -4.65 8.53 -5.63
C ALA A 108 -4.18 9.84 -4.99
N ASP A 109 -5.07 10.81 -4.93
CA ASP A 109 -4.80 12.12 -4.33
C ASP A 109 -5.73 12.33 -3.13
N ALA A 110 -5.33 11.80 -1.98
CA ALA A 110 -6.09 11.98 -0.75
C ALA A 110 -5.97 13.42 -0.23
N THR A 111 -7.09 14.02 0.14
CA THR A 111 -7.09 15.31 0.82
C THR A 111 -6.90 15.11 2.32
N LEU A 112 -5.74 15.51 2.83
CA LEU A 112 -5.49 15.47 4.26
C LEU A 112 -6.30 16.53 5.01
N PRO A 113 -6.91 16.19 6.16
CA PRO A 113 -7.46 17.17 7.06
C PRO A 113 -6.45 18.25 7.45
N LYS A 114 -6.85 19.54 7.43
CA LYS A 114 -5.97 20.68 7.77
C LYS A 114 -5.33 20.60 9.16
N ALA A 115 -5.96 19.87 10.09
CA ALA A 115 -5.44 19.67 11.45
C ALA A 115 -4.36 18.59 11.53
N PHE A 116 -4.24 17.73 10.52
CA PHE A 116 -3.23 16.69 10.52
C PHE A 116 -1.86 17.29 10.20
N ARG A 117 -0.84 16.70 10.79
CA ARG A 117 0.56 17.01 10.54
C ARG A 117 1.27 15.72 10.20
N THR A 118 2.17 15.82 9.25
CA THR A 118 3.09 14.77 8.83
C THR A 118 4.25 14.66 9.82
N TYR A 119 4.94 13.51 9.86
CA TYR A 119 6.09 13.38 10.75
C TYR A 119 7.22 14.37 10.43
N PRO A 120 7.53 14.74 9.17
CA PRO A 120 8.60 15.72 8.89
C PRO A 120 8.28 17.08 9.48
N GLU A 121 7.02 17.55 9.36
CA GLU A 121 6.59 18.82 9.99
C GLU A 121 6.78 18.80 11.51
N LEU A 122 6.41 17.70 12.16
CA LEU A 122 6.53 17.55 13.62
C LEU A 122 8.00 17.47 14.06
N MET A 123 8.85 16.81 13.28
CA MET A 123 10.28 16.71 13.55
C MET A 123 10.99 18.06 13.36
N ARG A 124 10.63 18.83 12.32
CA ARG A 124 11.11 20.21 12.14
C ARG A 124 10.70 21.12 13.30
N GLN A 125 9.46 21.02 13.75
CA GLN A 125 8.98 21.74 14.94
C GLN A 125 9.75 21.34 16.22
N ALA A 126 10.29 20.13 16.26
CA ALA A 126 11.16 19.66 17.34
C ALA A 126 12.63 20.07 17.20
N GLY A 127 12.98 20.84 16.17
CA GLY A 127 14.33 21.36 15.94
C GLY A 127 15.24 20.48 15.07
N TYR A 128 14.71 19.40 14.48
CA TYR A 128 15.47 18.60 13.52
C TYR A 128 15.58 19.29 12.16
N PHE A 129 16.75 19.20 11.54
CA PHE A 129 16.91 19.47 10.12
C PHE A 129 16.50 18.22 9.32
N CYS A 130 15.44 18.33 8.51
CA CYS A 130 14.78 17.18 7.88
C CYS A 130 15.07 17.10 6.39
N ILE A 131 15.55 15.94 5.93
CA ILE A 131 16.05 15.69 4.57
C ILE A 131 15.40 14.43 3.98
N ASN A 132 15.00 14.49 2.70
CA ASN A 132 14.53 13.32 1.95
C ASN A 132 15.14 13.23 0.54
N ASN A 133 15.62 12.04 0.15
CA ASN A 133 16.28 11.77 -1.13
C ASN A 133 15.70 10.56 -1.89
N PRO A 134 15.16 10.75 -3.10
CA PRO A 134 14.21 11.83 -3.42
C PRO A 134 12.77 11.32 -3.35
N LYS A 135 12.54 10.01 -3.22
CA LYS A 135 11.21 9.40 -3.41
C LYS A 135 10.23 9.87 -2.34
N THR A 136 8.99 10.10 -2.76
CA THR A 136 7.89 10.58 -1.92
C THR A 136 6.69 9.66 -2.05
N ASP A 137 6.05 9.63 -3.23
CA ASP A 137 4.85 8.82 -3.52
C ASP A 137 3.79 8.90 -2.40
N TYR A 138 3.56 10.09 -1.83
CA TYR A 138 2.79 10.23 -0.59
C TYR A 138 1.29 9.98 -0.70
N ASN A 139 0.76 9.82 -1.92
CA ASN A 139 -0.66 9.50 -2.16
C ASN A 139 -1.64 10.56 -1.62
N CYS A 140 -1.17 11.79 -1.45
CA CYS A 140 -1.94 12.93 -0.96
C CYS A 140 -1.33 14.25 -1.46
N GLY A 141 -2.13 15.31 -1.48
CA GLY A 141 -1.76 16.65 -1.97
C GLY A 141 -0.79 17.45 -1.10
N VAL A 142 0.10 16.80 -0.35
CA VAL A 142 1.17 17.46 0.39
C VAL A 142 2.31 17.80 -0.56
N ASP A 143 2.75 19.07 -0.57
CA ASP A 143 3.95 19.47 -1.28
C ASP A 143 5.19 19.06 -0.47
N PRO A 144 6.05 18.17 -0.99
CA PRO A 144 7.28 17.76 -0.32
C PRO A 144 8.20 18.93 0.06
N LYS A 145 8.19 20.03 -0.70
CA LYS A 145 9.04 21.21 -0.43
C LYS A 145 8.62 21.98 0.82
N GLU A 146 7.36 21.85 1.22
CA GLU A 146 6.83 22.54 2.40
C GLU A 146 7.15 21.77 3.70
N ILE A 147 7.31 20.45 3.62
CA ILE A 147 7.49 19.57 4.79
C ILE A 147 8.94 19.18 5.06
N TRP A 148 9.83 19.28 4.07
CA TRP A 148 11.26 18.97 4.18
C TRP A 148 12.13 20.23 4.10
N ASP A 149 13.25 20.29 4.83
CA ASP A 149 14.24 21.36 4.64
C ASP A 149 15.06 21.14 3.36
N VAL A 150 15.33 19.86 3.03
CA VAL A 150 15.94 19.46 1.75
C VAL A 150 15.15 18.30 1.16
N GLN A 151 14.73 18.46 -0.08
CA GLN A 151 14.00 17.46 -0.86
C GLN A 151 14.61 17.35 -2.25
N GLY A 152 15.01 16.15 -2.65
CA GLY A 152 15.52 15.88 -4.01
C GLY A 152 16.74 14.97 -4.04
N VAL A 153 17.27 14.73 -5.24
CA VAL A 153 18.37 13.79 -5.49
C VAL A 153 19.67 14.16 -4.76
N ASP A 154 19.81 15.45 -4.42
CA ASP A 154 20.95 15.98 -3.66
C ASP A 154 20.76 15.89 -2.14
N GLY A 155 19.63 15.35 -1.67
CA GLY A 155 19.31 15.24 -0.26
C GLY A 155 20.30 14.34 0.49
N HIS A 156 21.04 14.90 1.43
CA HIS A 156 22.02 14.17 2.22
C HIS A 156 22.16 14.76 3.63
N TRP A 157 22.53 13.97 4.64
CA TRP A 157 22.76 14.49 6.01
C TRP A 157 23.84 15.57 6.08
N ARG A 158 24.74 15.60 5.09
CA ARG A 158 25.79 16.64 4.93
C ARG A 158 25.23 18.02 4.59
N ASN A 159 23.96 18.13 4.20
CA ASN A 159 23.28 19.42 4.06
C ASN A 159 22.86 20.02 5.42
N ALA A 160 22.84 19.23 6.49
CA ALA A 160 22.40 19.70 7.80
C ALA A 160 23.42 20.66 8.45
N PRO A 161 22.97 21.77 9.09
CA PRO A 161 23.82 22.60 9.94
C PRO A 161 24.49 21.78 11.03
N LYS A 162 25.77 22.06 11.34
CA LYS A 162 26.59 21.24 12.25
C LYS A 162 26.06 21.20 13.69
N GLU A 163 25.30 22.21 14.08
CA GLU A 163 24.78 22.43 15.43
C GLU A 163 23.41 21.80 15.67
N LYS A 164 22.72 21.34 14.62
CA LYS A 164 21.37 20.76 14.72
C LYS A 164 21.40 19.23 14.60
N PRO A 165 20.51 18.50 15.30
CA PRO A 165 20.26 17.11 14.96
C PRO A 165 19.57 17.02 13.58
N PHE A 166 19.80 15.94 12.85
CA PHE A 166 19.15 15.71 11.55
C PHE A 166 18.24 14.48 11.55
N LEU A 167 17.22 14.54 10.70
CA LEU A 167 16.46 13.39 10.21
C LEU A 167 16.72 13.29 8.71
N CYS A 168 17.33 12.19 8.27
CA CYS A 168 17.67 11.97 6.87
C CYS A 168 17.03 10.68 6.38
N VAL A 169 16.23 10.77 5.32
CA VAL A 169 15.62 9.62 4.64
C VAL A 169 16.30 9.44 3.28
N LEU A 170 17.05 8.36 3.14
CA LEU A 170 17.69 7.96 1.88
C LEU A 170 16.94 6.77 1.30
N ASN A 171 16.39 6.94 0.10
CA ASN A 171 15.66 5.89 -0.59
C ASN A 171 16.56 5.30 -1.69
N THR A 172 16.75 3.98 -1.68
CA THR A 172 17.37 3.24 -2.79
C THR A 172 16.28 2.64 -3.68
N GLY A 173 16.30 3.05 -4.96
CA GLY A 173 15.42 2.51 -6.00
C GLY A 173 15.97 1.27 -6.69
N THR A 174 17.14 0.78 -6.27
CA THR A 174 17.86 -0.32 -6.93
C THR A 174 17.00 -1.59 -7.06
N SER A 175 16.20 -1.92 -6.03
CA SER A 175 15.31 -3.08 -5.99
C SER A 175 13.92 -2.86 -6.60
N HIS A 176 13.61 -1.66 -7.10
CA HIS A 176 12.30 -1.33 -7.66
C HIS A 176 11.99 -2.18 -8.90
N GLU A 177 10.71 -2.53 -9.10
CA GLU A 177 10.25 -3.46 -10.16
C GLU A 177 10.71 -3.11 -11.59
N GLN A 178 11.03 -1.85 -11.86
CA GLN A 178 11.56 -1.39 -13.15
C GLN A 178 12.95 -1.97 -13.49
N HIS A 179 13.72 -2.41 -12.50
CA HIS A 179 15.05 -2.98 -12.70
C HIS A 179 15.00 -4.46 -13.07
N MET A 180 13.84 -5.12 -12.93
CA MET A 180 13.66 -6.53 -13.31
C MET A 180 13.79 -6.80 -14.82
N CYS A 181 13.70 -5.75 -15.65
CA CYS A 181 13.93 -5.90 -17.09
C CYS A 181 15.40 -5.75 -17.49
N GLN A 182 16.27 -5.30 -16.57
CA GLN A 182 17.71 -5.33 -16.75
C GLN A 182 18.24 -6.72 -16.37
N ARG A 183 19.34 -7.14 -16.99
CA ARG A 183 19.90 -8.48 -16.80
C ARG A 183 21.39 -8.36 -16.58
N ASP A 184 21.82 -8.43 -15.34
CA ASP A 184 23.23 -8.43 -15.00
C ASP A 184 23.67 -9.83 -14.53
N GLU A 185 24.86 -10.26 -14.95
CA GLU A 185 25.42 -11.47 -14.37
C GLU A 185 25.81 -11.22 -12.91
N GLY A 186 25.11 -11.89 -11.99
CA GLY A 186 25.44 -11.85 -10.56
C GLY A 186 25.82 -13.21 -9.97
N ARG A 187 26.00 -13.23 -8.64
CA ARG A 187 26.43 -14.40 -7.88
C ARG A 187 25.42 -15.53 -7.94
N VAL A 188 24.15 -15.22 -7.76
CA VAL A 188 23.06 -16.20 -7.73
C VAL A 188 22.68 -16.58 -9.15
N LYS A 189 22.61 -17.88 -9.41
CA LYS A 189 22.27 -18.45 -10.71
C LYS A 189 20.87 -19.08 -10.68
N PRO A 190 20.20 -19.24 -11.83
CA PRO A 190 18.88 -19.86 -11.91
C PRO A 190 18.78 -21.28 -11.32
N ALA A 191 19.90 -22.01 -11.26
CA ALA A 191 19.96 -23.33 -10.66
C ALA A 191 19.90 -23.29 -9.12
N ASP A 192 20.28 -22.17 -8.50
CA ASP A 192 20.38 -22.04 -7.04
C ASP A 192 19.04 -21.70 -6.38
N VAL A 193 18.09 -21.14 -7.15
CA VAL A 193 16.83 -20.65 -6.62
C VAL A 193 15.78 -21.74 -6.41
N ARG A 194 15.00 -21.59 -5.34
CA ARG A 194 13.77 -22.35 -5.09
C ARG A 194 12.57 -21.56 -5.61
N ILE A 195 11.78 -22.17 -6.49
CA ILE A 195 10.55 -21.58 -7.01
C ILE A 195 9.38 -21.94 -6.07
N PRO A 196 8.58 -20.96 -5.61
CA PRO A 196 7.39 -21.23 -4.82
C PRO A 196 6.39 -22.11 -5.57
N ALA A 197 5.63 -22.91 -4.82
CA ALA A 197 4.77 -23.96 -5.38
C ALA A 197 3.60 -23.41 -6.21
N PHE A 198 3.21 -22.15 -6.01
CA PHE A 198 2.20 -21.47 -6.84
C PHE A 198 2.70 -21.05 -8.22
N LEU A 199 4.01 -21.16 -8.51
CA LEU A 199 4.59 -20.84 -9.81
C LEU A 199 5.01 -22.10 -10.58
N PRO A 200 4.95 -22.07 -11.93
CA PRO A 200 5.59 -23.09 -12.74
C PRO A 200 7.11 -22.98 -12.61
N ASN A 201 7.77 -24.14 -12.52
CA ASN A 201 9.22 -24.21 -12.42
C ASN A 201 9.86 -24.11 -13.81
N SER A 202 9.89 -22.91 -14.40
CA SER A 202 10.47 -22.65 -15.72
C SER A 202 11.81 -21.91 -15.62
N ASP A 203 12.63 -22.02 -16.68
CA ASP A 203 13.89 -21.29 -16.78
C ASP A 203 13.71 -19.77 -16.71
N VAL A 204 12.62 -19.25 -17.27
CA VAL A 204 12.31 -17.81 -17.25
C VAL A 204 12.08 -17.34 -15.81
N ILE A 205 11.25 -18.05 -15.05
CA ILE A 205 10.94 -17.67 -13.66
C ILE A 205 12.17 -17.83 -12.76
N ARG A 206 12.96 -18.89 -12.95
CA ARG A 206 14.23 -19.08 -12.24
C ARG A 206 15.21 -17.95 -12.47
N ARG A 207 15.27 -17.43 -13.70
CA ARG A 207 16.14 -16.30 -14.04
C ARG A 207 15.71 -15.03 -13.32
N ASP A 208 14.43 -14.67 -13.35
CA ASP A 208 13.95 -13.48 -12.64
C ASP A 208 14.19 -13.59 -11.12
N TYR A 209 13.97 -14.76 -10.52
CA TYR A 209 14.28 -14.97 -9.09
C TYR A 209 15.78 -14.76 -8.81
N ALA A 210 16.66 -15.34 -9.63
CA ALA A 210 18.10 -15.18 -9.47
C ALA A 210 18.54 -13.72 -9.65
N GLU A 211 17.97 -13.04 -10.64
CA GLU A 211 18.21 -11.61 -10.89
C GLU A 211 17.82 -10.76 -9.70
N TYR A 212 16.66 -11.02 -9.10
CA TYR A 212 16.22 -10.28 -7.93
C TYR A 212 17.19 -10.44 -6.74
N TYR A 213 17.75 -11.64 -6.50
CA TYR A 213 18.82 -11.80 -5.50
C TYR A 213 20.08 -11.00 -5.83
N ASN A 214 20.46 -10.89 -7.11
CA ASN A 214 21.63 -10.13 -7.54
C ASN A 214 21.41 -8.61 -7.38
N ILE A 215 20.19 -8.13 -7.65
CA ILE A 215 19.75 -6.76 -7.38
C ILE A 215 19.78 -6.46 -5.88
N MET A 216 19.35 -7.42 -5.04
CA MET A 216 19.42 -7.31 -3.58
C MET A 216 20.87 -7.17 -3.08
N GLU A 217 21.81 -7.93 -3.64
CA GLU A 217 23.25 -7.80 -3.35
C GLU A 217 23.78 -6.42 -3.79
N ALA A 218 23.32 -5.87 -4.92
CA ALA A 218 23.68 -4.52 -5.37
C ALA A 218 23.18 -3.42 -4.42
N MET A 219 21.93 -3.54 -3.99
CA MET A 219 21.33 -2.64 -3.02
C MET A 219 22.05 -2.71 -1.66
N ASP A 220 22.45 -3.89 -1.18
CA ASP A 220 23.23 -4.04 0.06
C ASP A 220 24.56 -3.26 0.00
N ARG A 221 25.24 -3.25 -1.16
CA ARG A 221 26.46 -2.44 -1.35
C ARG A 221 26.18 -0.95 -1.23
N GLU A 222 25.07 -0.47 -1.76
CA GLU A 222 24.67 0.94 -1.66
C GLU A 222 24.40 1.35 -0.20
N ILE A 223 23.71 0.49 0.55
CA ILE A 223 23.51 0.63 2.00
C ILE A 223 24.85 0.68 2.73
N GLY A 224 25.76 -0.26 2.43
CA GLY A 224 27.11 -0.29 2.99
C GLY A 224 27.89 1.00 2.75
N ASN A 225 27.79 1.57 1.54
CA ASN A 225 28.45 2.83 1.20
C ASN A 225 27.92 4.01 2.03
N TRP A 226 26.62 4.07 2.32
CA TRP A 226 26.07 5.12 3.20
C TRP A 226 26.49 4.93 4.65
N LEU A 227 26.48 3.69 5.16
CA LEU A 227 26.94 3.38 6.51
C LEU A 227 28.42 3.75 6.71
N ALA A 228 29.27 3.41 5.73
CA ALA A 228 30.69 3.76 5.75
C ALA A 228 30.91 5.28 5.69
N GLN A 229 30.11 6.01 4.90
CA GLN A 229 30.18 7.47 4.86
C GLN A 229 29.75 8.12 6.18
N LEU A 230 28.72 7.59 6.84
CA LEU A 230 28.27 8.08 8.15
C LEU A 230 29.37 7.92 9.22
N GLU A 231 30.10 6.81 9.18
CA GLU A 231 31.27 6.56 10.04
C GLU A 231 32.41 7.51 9.70
N HIS A 232 32.76 7.65 8.42
CA HIS A 232 33.81 8.55 7.96
C HIS A 232 33.55 10.01 8.37
N ASP A 233 32.29 10.44 8.35
CA ASP A 233 31.87 11.78 8.79
C ASP A 233 31.89 11.95 10.33
N GLY A 234 32.22 10.89 11.09
CA GLY A 234 32.25 10.90 12.55
C GLY A 234 30.87 11.03 13.18
N LEU A 235 29.82 10.56 12.49
CA LEU A 235 28.42 10.70 12.92
C LEU A 235 27.83 9.42 13.51
N ALA A 236 28.48 8.27 13.34
CA ALA A 236 27.94 6.96 13.70
C ALA A 236 27.55 6.84 15.18
N ASP A 237 28.35 7.34 16.12
CA ASP A 237 28.10 7.23 17.55
C ASP A 237 26.89 8.06 18.04
N ASP A 238 26.43 9.02 17.22
CA ASP A 238 25.33 9.92 17.55
C ASP A 238 24.09 9.70 16.68
N THR A 239 24.09 8.68 15.82
CA THR A 239 23.03 8.46 14.83
C THR A 239 22.34 7.11 15.05
N ILE A 240 21.02 7.15 15.25
CA ILE A 240 20.16 5.96 15.19
C ILE A 240 19.89 5.66 13.72
N VAL A 241 20.15 4.43 13.28
CA VAL A 241 19.97 4.01 11.89
C VAL A 241 18.84 3.00 11.79
N PHE A 242 17.92 3.21 10.86
CA PHE A 242 16.90 2.24 10.47
C PHE A 242 17.22 1.75 9.06
N TYR A 243 17.03 0.46 8.82
CA TYR A 243 16.90 -0.11 7.49
C TYR A 243 15.53 -0.77 7.37
N TYR A 244 14.75 -0.43 6.34
CA TYR A 244 13.47 -1.08 6.07
C TYR A 244 13.02 -1.01 4.60
N GLY A 245 12.11 -1.91 4.21
CA GLY A 245 11.43 -1.88 2.91
C GLY A 245 10.10 -1.12 2.97
N ASP A 246 9.73 -0.38 1.91
CA ASP A 246 8.44 0.35 1.87
C ASP A 246 7.23 -0.57 1.61
N ASN A 247 7.41 -1.62 0.82
CA ASN A 247 6.48 -2.74 0.65
C ASN A 247 7.27 -4.01 0.32
N GLY A 248 6.57 -5.14 0.20
CA GLY A 248 7.18 -6.41 -0.19
C GLY A 248 7.80 -6.37 -1.59
N GLY A 249 8.37 -7.49 -1.99
CA GLY A 249 9.22 -7.65 -3.18
C GLY A 249 8.52 -7.40 -4.51
N VAL A 250 9.21 -7.70 -5.61
CA VAL A 250 8.68 -7.46 -6.98
C VAL A 250 8.25 -8.72 -7.72
N LEU A 251 8.70 -9.90 -7.29
CA LEU A 251 8.44 -11.19 -7.95
C LEU A 251 6.94 -11.55 -8.03
N PRO A 252 6.52 -12.54 -8.85
CA PRO A 252 5.09 -12.84 -8.97
C PRO A 252 4.38 -13.07 -7.64
N ARG A 253 3.16 -12.52 -7.50
CA ARG A 253 2.33 -12.55 -6.27
C ARG A 253 2.89 -11.76 -5.07
N SER A 254 3.90 -10.91 -5.26
CA SER A 254 4.41 -9.99 -4.24
C SER A 254 3.72 -8.61 -4.27
N LYS A 255 4.39 -7.56 -4.75
CA LYS A 255 3.82 -6.21 -4.93
C LYS A 255 2.44 -6.29 -5.56
N ARG A 256 1.49 -5.54 -5.01
CA ARG A 256 0.04 -5.48 -5.30
C ARG A 256 -0.81 -6.60 -4.69
N TYR A 257 -0.23 -7.62 -4.04
CA TYR A 257 -0.96 -8.77 -3.51
C TYR A 257 -0.79 -8.94 -1.98
N CYS A 258 -1.86 -9.33 -1.28
CA CYS A 258 -1.90 -9.39 0.20
C CYS A 258 -1.37 -10.71 0.80
N TYR A 259 -0.36 -11.30 0.18
CA TYR A 259 0.36 -12.48 0.66
C TYR A 259 1.60 -12.07 1.48
N GLU A 260 2.36 -13.01 2.03
CA GLU A 260 3.61 -12.73 2.74
C GLU A 260 4.60 -12.03 1.81
N GLU A 261 4.68 -12.43 0.54
CA GLU A 261 5.63 -11.83 -0.41
C GLU A 261 5.29 -10.38 -0.76
N GLY A 262 4.05 -9.92 -0.57
CA GLY A 262 3.68 -8.53 -0.90
C GLY A 262 3.71 -7.60 0.30
N LEU A 263 3.56 -8.14 1.52
CA LEU A 263 3.37 -7.33 2.73
C LEU A 263 4.55 -7.40 3.69
N ARG A 264 5.27 -8.52 3.78
CA ARG A 264 6.38 -8.64 4.73
C ARG A 264 7.59 -7.87 4.22
N VAL A 265 8.16 -7.04 5.08
CA VAL A 265 9.32 -6.20 4.76
C VAL A 265 10.44 -6.43 5.77
N PRO A 266 11.71 -6.16 5.42
CA PRO A 266 12.75 -6.09 6.43
C PRO A 266 12.55 -4.83 7.29
N LEU A 267 12.90 -4.93 8.58
CA LEU A 267 13.07 -3.81 9.49
C LEU A 267 14.18 -4.11 10.52
N ILE A 268 15.23 -3.30 10.51
CA ILE A 268 16.34 -3.34 11.46
C ILE A 268 16.54 -1.94 12.03
N ALA A 269 16.73 -1.84 13.35
CA ALA A 269 17.10 -0.60 14.01
C ALA A 269 18.45 -0.76 14.74
N TYR A 270 19.45 0.02 14.34
CA TYR A 270 20.71 0.17 15.06
C TYR A 270 20.64 1.40 15.97
N ILE A 271 20.82 1.18 17.27
CA ILE A 271 20.87 2.23 18.29
C ILE A 271 22.31 2.20 18.85
N PRO A 272 23.12 3.25 18.66
CA PRO A 272 24.51 3.25 19.11
C PRO A 272 24.60 3.31 20.64
N PRO A 273 25.76 2.95 21.24
CA PRO A 273 25.93 2.90 22.70
C PRO A 273 25.48 4.16 23.44
N LYS A 274 25.72 5.35 22.87
CA LYS A 274 25.29 6.64 23.41
C LYS A 274 23.77 6.70 23.67
N TRP A 275 22.98 6.11 22.78
CA TRP A 275 21.53 6.16 22.78
C TRP A 275 20.88 4.85 23.24
N GLN A 276 21.66 3.90 23.78
CA GLN A 276 21.19 2.56 24.13
C GLN A 276 20.04 2.55 25.15
N HIS A 277 19.92 3.59 25.98
CA HIS A 277 18.81 3.75 26.93
C HIS A 277 17.43 3.93 26.25
N LEU A 278 17.41 4.24 24.94
CA LEU A 278 16.19 4.31 24.12
C LEU A 278 15.83 2.97 23.46
N ALA A 279 16.75 2.00 23.46
CA ALA A 279 16.59 0.76 22.71
C ALA A 279 15.53 -0.16 23.34
N PRO A 280 14.79 -0.93 22.52
CA PRO A 280 13.77 -1.87 23.03
C PRO A 280 14.38 -3.18 23.54
N ALA A 281 15.59 -3.51 23.10
CA ALA A 281 16.31 -4.74 23.38
C ALA A 281 17.83 -4.53 23.24
N LYS A 282 18.61 -5.54 23.60
CA LYS A 282 20.08 -5.53 23.45
C LYS A 282 20.48 -5.67 21.97
N PRO A 283 21.65 -5.16 21.56
CA PRO A 283 22.23 -5.44 20.24
C PRO A 283 22.24 -6.94 19.91
N GLY A 284 21.94 -7.28 18.66
CA GLY A 284 21.83 -8.64 18.15
C GLY A 284 20.52 -9.36 18.52
N SER A 285 19.60 -8.69 19.21
CA SER A 285 18.30 -9.28 19.55
C SER A 285 17.35 -9.30 18.35
N MET A 286 16.42 -10.26 18.38
CA MET A 286 15.31 -10.36 17.44
C MET A 286 13.97 -10.19 18.18
N ILE A 287 13.10 -9.32 17.66
CA ILE A 287 11.73 -9.15 18.12
C ILE A 287 10.78 -9.87 17.18
N GLU A 288 10.00 -10.81 17.72
CA GLU A 288 9.04 -11.62 16.95
C GLU A 288 7.61 -11.08 16.95
N ALA A 289 7.28 -10.16 17.87
CA ALA A 289 5.97 -9.53 17.88
C ALA A 289 5.73 -8.80 16.54
N PRO A 290 4.55 -8.97 15.91
CA PRO A 290 4.23 -8.26 14.68
C PRO A 290 4.34 -6.75 14.83
N VAL A 291 4.85 -6.08 13.79
CA VAL A 291 4.92 -4.61 13.69
C VAL A 291 4.49 -4.17 12.31
N THR A 292 3.93 -2.96 12.20
CA THR A 292 3.46 -2.38 10.93
C THR A 292 4.16 -1.06 10.66
N LEU A 293 4.40 -0.70 9.39
CA LEU A 293 5.15 0.52 9.04
C LEU A 293 4.51 1.83 9.55
N ILE A 294 3.20 1.85 9.80
CA ILE A 294 2.50 2.92 10.53
C ILE A 294 3.05 3.19 11.95
N ASP A 295 3.81 2.26 12.53
CA ASP A 295 4.48 2.41 13.83
C ASP A 295 5.76 3.28 13.74
N LEU A 296 6.35 3.45 12.55
CA LEU A 296 7.60 4.19 12.36
C LEU A 296 7.48 5.68 12.72
N PRO A 297 6.44 6.43 12.29
CA PRO A 297 6.28 7.84 12.65
C PRO A 297 6.15 8.03 14.16
N ALA A 298 5.34 7.18 14.81
CA ALA A 298 5.18 7.19 16.25
C ALA A 298 6.51 6.91 16.97
N THR A 299 7.33 6.03 16.41
CA THR A 299 8.69 5.74 16.89
C THR A 299 9.61 6.95 16.79
N LEU A 300 9.62 7.69 15.67
CA LEU A 300 10.40 8.93 15.53
C LEU A 300 10.03 9.96 16.60
N LEU A 301 8.73 10.21 16.77
CA LEU A 301 8.25 11.17 17.76
C LEU A 301 8.61 10.75 19.18
N SER A 302 8.59 9.44 19.46
CA SER A 302 9.03 8.90 20.74
C SER A 302 10.52 9.11 21.02
N ILE A 303 11.38 8.90 20.01
CA ILE A 303 12.82 9.15 20.11
C ILE A 303 13.09 10.64 20.40
N ALA A 304 12.45 11.51 19.62
CA ALA A 304 12.59 12.97 19.75
C ALA A 304 11.91 13.55 21.01
N GLY A 305 11.06 12.77 21.70
CA GLY A 305 10.28 13.25 22.85
C GLY A 305 9.07 14.11 22.49
N VAL A 306 8.69 14.17 21.21
CA VAL A 306 7.54 14.92 20.70
C VAL A 306 6.25 14.19 21.03
N PRO A 307 5.22 14.82 21.62
CA PRO A 307 3.93 14.17 21.85
C PRO A 307 3.31 13.62 20.55
N GLN A 308 2.87 12.37 20.58
CA GLN A 308 2.21 11.73 19.44
C GLN A 308 0.81 12.32 19.25
N PRO A 309 0.48 12.90 18.08
CA PRO A 309 -0.85 13.40 17.78
C PRO A 309 -1.90 12.28 17.71
N ALA A 310 -3.16 12.60 18.00
CA ALA A 310 -4.24 11.61 18.04
C ALA A 310 -4.51 10.91 16.70
N GLN A 311 -4.20 11.55 15.56
CA GLN A 311 -4.36 10.92 14.25
C GLN A 311 -3.34 9.81 13.99
N MET A 312 -2.16 9.87 14.62
CA MET A 312 -1.13 8.84 14.47
C MET A 312 -1.48 7.68 15.38
N THR A 313 -1.99 6.59 14.82
CA THR A 313 -2.50 5.43 15.60
C THR A 313 -1.45 4.35 15.84
N GLY A 314 -0.32 4.43 15.15
CA GLY A 314 0.83 3.55 15.33
C GLY A 314 1.38 3.54 16.76
N LYS A 315 2.06 2.47 17.13
CA LYS A 315 2.65 2.25 18.45
C LYS A 315 4.16 2.39 18.35
N PRO A 316 4.79 3.30 19.11
CA PRO A 316 6.24 3.43 19.08
C PRO A 316 6.94 2.11 19.42
N LEU A 317 7.84 1.68 18.54
CA LEU A 317 8.59 0.44 18.69
C LEU A 317 9.66 0.56 19.78
N PHE A 318 10.22 1.77 19.93
CA PHE A 318 11.21 2.14 20.94
C PHE A 318 11.28 3.67 21.11
N GLY A 319 12.18 4.15 21.97
CA GLY A 319 12.31 5.58 22.30
C GLY A 319 11.89 5.89 23.73
N ARG A 320 11.58 7.16 24.02
CA ARG A 320 11.24 7.62 25.39
C ARG A 320 9.89 7.07 25.87
N ARG A 321 9.01 6.71 24.95
CA ARG A 321 7.73 6.03 25.18
C ARG A 321 7.67 4.81 24.28
N ILE A 322 7.37 3.64 24.85
CA ILE A 322 7.29 2.40 24.08
C ILE A 322 5.84 1.91 24.10
N GLY A 323 5.30 1.60 22.92
CA GLY A 323 3.98 1.03 22.78
C GLY A 323 3.94 -0.42 23.27
N LYS A 324 2.76 -0.90 23.66
CA LYS A 324 2.59 -2.34 23.94
C LYS A 324 2.80 -3.14 22.65
N PRO A 325 3.58 -4.24 22.66
CA PRO A 325 3.76 -5.09 21.50
C PRO A 325 2.41 -5.46 20.85
N ALA A 326 2.33 -5.36 19.53
CA ALA A 326 1.11 -5.72 18.83
C ALA A 326 0.95 -7.25 18.79
N THR A 327 -0.32 -7.68 18.75
CA THR A 327 -0.67 -9.09 18.50
C THR A 327 -0.85 -9.36 17.01
N TYR A 328 -1.13 -8.30 16.24
CA TYR A 328 -1.56 -8.38 14.86
C TYR A 328 -0.87 -7.30 14.04
N ALA A 329 -0.48 -7.66 12.82
CA ALA A 329 -0.23 -6.73 11.74
C ALA A 329 -1.40 -6.83 10.75
N PHE A 330 -2.02 -5.70 10.44
CA PHE A 330 -3.10 -5.61 9.46
C PHE A 330 -2.53 -5.13 8.12
N GLY A 331 -3.16 -5.56 7.04
CA GLY A 331 -2.84 -5.07 5.71
C GLY A 331 -4.05 -5.08 4.80
N PHE A 332 -3.93 -4.43 3.66
CA PHE A 332 -5.05 -4.27 2.74
C PHE A 332 -4.62 -4.17 1.27
N ARG A 333 -5.61 -4.30 0.39
CA ARG A 333 -5.53 -3.94 -1.03
C ARG A 333 -6.87 -3.36 -1.46
N ASP A 334 -6.82 -2.37 -2.33
CA ASP A 334 -7.97 -1.77 -3.01
C ASP A 334 -7.68 -1.66 -4.52
N ARG A 335 -7.63 -0.45 -5.08
CA ARG A 335 -7.21 -0.28 -6.49
C ARG A 335 -5.69 -0.34 -6.57
N MET A 336 -5.18 -1.29 -7.33
CA MET A 336 -3.77 -1.41 -7.69
C MET A 336 -3.63 -1.09 -9.17
N ASP A 337 -3.07 0.08 -9.45
CA ASP A 337 -2.99 0.64 -10.79
C ASP A 337 -4.37 0.69 -11.47
N GLU A 338 -4.57 0.00 -12.59
CA GLU A 338 -5.83 -0.02 -13.32
C GLU A 338 -6.87 -1.07 -12.84
N ARG A 339 -6.60 -1.82 -11.76
CA ARG A 339 -7.47 -2.93 -11.30
C ARG A 339 -7.98 -2.74 -9.88
N TYR A 340 -9.28 -2.99 -9.69
CA TYR A 340 -9.93 -2.95 -8.37
C TYR A 340 -9.98 -4.34 -7.72
N ASP A 341 -9.58 -4.43 -6.46
CA ASP A 341 -9.74 -5.65 -5.65
C ASP A 341 -9.75 -5.32 -4.15
N LEU A 342 -10.94 -5.33 -3.53
CA LEU A 342 -11.08 -5.03 -2.10
C LEU A 342 -10.69 -6.26 -1.26
N VAL A 343 -9.51 -6.19 -0.62
CA VAL A 343 -8.95 -7.24 0.23
C VAL A 343 -8.52 -6.66 1.57
N ARG A 344 -8.79 -7.40 2.66
CA ARG A 344 -8.32 -7.09 4.02
C ARG A 344 -7.66 -8.32 4.61
N THR A 345 -6.56 -8.11 5.31
CA THR A 345 -5.75 -9.21 5.83
C THR A 345 -5.20 -8.92 7.22
N VAL A 346 -4.92 -9.98 7.97
CA VAL A 346 -4.25 -9.92 9.27
C VAL A 346 -3.30 -11.08 9.43
N THR A 347 -2.15 -10.82 10.08
CA THR A 347 -1.23 -11.86 10.54
C THR A 347 -0.86 -11.66 12.00
N ASP A 348 -0.68 -12.76 12.73
CA ASP A 348 -0.09 -12.77 14.08
C ASP A 348 1.40 -13.19 14.09
N GLY A 349 2.02 -13.24 12.91
CA GLY A 349 3.41 -13.68 12.71
C GLY A 349 3.55 -15.18 12.40
N ARG A 350 2.47 -15.97 12.57
CA ARG A 350 2.41 -17.36 12.12
C ARG A 350 1.24 -17.59 11.18
N TRP A 351 0.05 -17.12 11.53
CA TRP A 351 -1.16 -17.36 10.75
C TRP A 351 -1.51 -16.13 9.92
N ARG A 352 -1.75 -16.32 8.62
CA ARG A 352 -2.26 -15.28 7.73
C ARG A 352 -3.73 -15.55 7.41
N TYR A 353 -4.60 -14.57 7.67
CA TYR A 353 -5.99 -14.61 7.24
C TYR A 353 -6.25 -13.51 6.21
N ILE A 354 -6.85 -13.87 5.07
CA ILE A 354 -7.18 -12.96 3.98
C ILE A 354 -8.69 -12.99 3.75
N ARG A 355 -9.32 -11.82 3.60
CA ARG A 355 -10.72 -11.67 3.22
C ARG A 355 -10.83 -10.92 1.90
N ASN A 356 -11.37 -11.60 0.90
CA ASN A 356 -11.59 -11.06 -0.44
C ASN A 356 -13.05 -10.66 -0.60
N TYR A 357 -13.34 -9.38 -0.67
CA TYR A 357 -14.72 -8.92 -0.91
C TYR A 357 -15.11 -8.97 -2.39
N MET A 358 -14.18 -9.31 -3.29
CA MET A 358 -14.42 -9.48 -4.73
C MET A 358 -14.10 -10.91 -5.23
N PRO A 359 -14.69 -11.98 -4.67
CA PRO A 359 -14.33 -13.38 -4.98
C PRO A 359 -14.82 -13.88 -6.36
N HIS A 360 -15.51 -13.03 -7.11
CA HIS A 360 -15.91 -13.29 -8.50
C HIS A 360 -14.80 -12.87 -9.49
N ARG A 361 -13.82 -12.07 -9.04
CA ARG A 361 -12.64 -11.70 -9.83
C ARG A 361 -11.55 -12.76 -9.68
N ALA A 362 -10.70 -12.86 -10.69
CA ALA A 362 -9.47 -13.64 -10.61
C ALA A 362 -8.61 -13.18 -9.42
N LEU A 363 -7.79 -14.09 -8.88
CA LEU A 363 -6.82 -13.76 -7.81
C LEU A 363 -5.79 -12.75 -8.32
N GLY A 364 -5.21 -13.08 -9.47
CA GLY A 364 -4.35 -12.26 -10.32
C GLY A 364 -5.15 -11.62 -11.44
N GLN A 365 -5.18 -10.29 -11.45
CA GLN A 365 -5.74 -9.52 -12.56
C GLN A 365 -4.59 -8.95 -13.37
N HIS A 366 -4.70 -8.91 -14.70
CA HIS A 366 -3.66 -8.34 -15.54
C HIS A 366 -3.49 -6.85 -15.26
N VAL A 367 -2.34 -6.48 -14.68
CA VAL A 367 -1.87 -5.11 -14.48
C VAL A 367 -0.71 -4.87 -15.45
N GLY A 368 -0.85 -3.88 -16.34
CA GLY A 368 0.04 -3.67 -17.48
C GLY A 368 1.50 -3.58 -17.10
N PHE A 369 1.83 -2.82 -16.05
CA PHE A 369 3.23 -2.59 -15.68
C PHE A 369 3.97 -3.87 -15.25
N GLU A 370 3.35 -4.72 -14.43
CA GLU A 370 4.03 -5.93 -13.93
C GLU A 370 4.22 -6.96 -15.06
N TRP A 371 3.30 -7.03 -16.03
CA TRP A 371 3.48 -7.82 -17.26
C TRP A 371 4.50 -7.21 -18.22
N GLU A 372 4.68 -5.89 -18.23
CA GLU A 372 5.67 -5.19 -19.07
C GLU A 372 7.09 -5.45 -18.54
N VAL A 373 7.32 -5.25 -17.23
CA VAL A 373 8.68 -5.26 -16.66
C VAL A 373 9.17 -6.64 -16.22
N GLN A 374 8.29 -7.63 -16.06
CA GLN A 374 8.67 -8.96 -15.54
C GLN A 374 8.36 -10.09 -16.52
N ALA A 375 9.39 -10.85 -16.88
CA ALA A 375 9.25 -12.01 -17.77
C ALA A 375 8.48 -13.16 -17.11
N SER A 376 8.54 -13.27 -15.77
CA SER A 376 7.83 -14.29 -15.00
C SER A 376 6.32 -14.20 -15.15
N TYR A 377 5.72 -13.01 -15.08
CA TYR A 377 4.27 -12.85 -15.28
C TYR A 377 3.85 -13.22 -16.71
N ARG A 378 4.68 -12.86 -17.70
CA ARG A 378 4.48 -13.21 -19.11
C ARG A 378 4.51 -14.71 -19.35
N GLU A 379 5.53 -15.39 -18.84
CA GLU A 379 5.66 -16.85 -18.91
C GLU A 379 4.50 -17.55 -18.19
N TRP A 380 4.16 -17.11 -16.98
CA TRP A 380 3.07 -17.70 -16.20
C TRP A 380 1.73 -17.57 -16.93
N HIS A 381 1.46 -16.41 -17.52
CA HIS A 381 0.26 -16.17 -18.33
C HIS A 381 0.26 -16.96 -19.64
N ALA A 382 1.40 -17.10 -20.33
CA ALA A 382 1.51 -17.92 -21.52
C ALA A 382 1.22 -19.40 -21.23
N LEU A 383 1.75 -19.93 -20.13
CA LEU A 383 1.50 -21.31 -19.70
C LEU A 383 0.05 -21.53 -19.27
N HIS A 384 -0.60 -20.52 -18.67
CA HIS A 384 -2.04 -20.53 -18.40
C HIS A 384 -2.85 -20.67 -19.69
N LEU A 385 -2.61 -19.80 -20.69
CA LEU A 385 -3.32 -19.84 -21.97
C LEU A 385 -3.07 -21.15 -22.74
N ALA A 386 -1.90 -21.77 -22.56
CA ALA A 386 -1.56 -23.06 -23.13
C ALA A 386 -2.15 -24.27 -22.38
N GLY A 387 -2.81 -24.06 -21.23
CA GLY A 387 -3.36 -25.14 -20.39
C GLY A 387 -2.29 -26.04 -19.76
N LYS A 388 -1.10 -25.51 -19.50
CA LYS A 388 0.07 -26.28 -19.02
C LYS A 388 0.33 -26.18 -17.51
N LEU A 389 -0.49 -25.41 -16.79
CA LEU A 389 -0.36 -25.21 -15.35
C LEU A 389 -1.05 -26.31 -14.54
N THR A 390 -0.52 -26.62 -13.35
CA THR A 390 -1.27 -27.40 -12.36
C THR A 390 -2.43 -26.57 -11.80
N ALA A 391 -3.42 -27.20 -11.15
CA ALA A 391 -4.54 -26.47 -10.55
C ALA A 391 -4.08 -25.40 -9.53
N GLN A 392 -3.01 -25.68 -8.80
CA GLN A 392 -2.41 -24.76 -7.84
C GLN A 392 -1.75 -23.55 -8.51
N GLN A 393 -1.03 -23.76 -9.61
CA GLN A 393 -0.39 -22.69 -10.39
C GLN A 393 -1.41 -21.88 -11.19
N ASP A 394 -2.47 -22.53 -11.65
CA ASP A 394 -3.55 -21.93 -12.41
C ASP A 394 -4.47 -21.07 -11.54
N ALA A 395 -4.51 -21.31 -10.23
CA ALA A 395 -5.37 -20.61 -9.27
C ALA A 395 -5.22 -19.08 -9.31
N PHE A 396 -4.04 -18.56 -9.65
CA PHE A 396 -3.82 -17.14 -9.83
C PHE A 396 -4.74 -16.53 -10.91
N PHE A 397 -5.01 -17.26 -12.00
CA PHE A 397 -5.87 -16.80 -13.09
C PHE A 397 -7.35 -17.17 -12.88
N ARG A 398 -7.70 -17.77 -11.73
CA ARG A 398 -9.06 -18.22 -11.41
C ARG A 398 -9.71 -17.35 -10.33
N PRO A 399 -11.06 -17.35 -10.25
CA PRO A 399 -11.76 -16.71 -9.16
C PRO A 399 -11.30 -17.22 -7.79
N LYS A 400 -11.13 -16.29 -6.84
CA LYS A 400 -10.63 -16.56 -5.48
C LYS A 400 -11.75 -16.83 -4.46
N PRO A 401 -11.46 -17.53 -3.35
CA PRO A 401 -12.43 -17.71 -2.27
C PRO A 401 -12.72 -16.39 -1.53
N PHE A 402 -13.84 -16.33 -0.81
CA PHE A 402 -14.19 -15.17 0.02
C PHE A 402 -13.25 -14.98 1.21
N GLU A 403 -12.75 -16.09 1.77
CA GLU A 403 -11.86 -16.11 2.92
C GLU A 403 -10.75 -17.14 2.70
N GLU A 404 -9.56 -16.84 3.18
CA GLU A 404 -8.38 -17.71 3.14
C GLU A 404 -7.71 -17.72 4.53
N LEU A 405 -7.10 -18.84 4.88
CA LEU A 405 -6.30 -18.98 6.10
C LEU A 405 -5.08 -19.87 5.82
N TYR A 406 -3.88 -19.38 6.15
CA TYR A 406 -2.62 -20.09 5.94
C TYR A 406 -1.82 -20.16 7.25
N ASP A 407 -1.17 -21.31 7.49
CA ASP A 407 -0.16 -21.48 8.55
C ASP A 407 1.22 -21.35 7.93
N LEU A 408 1.82 -20.17 8.05
CA LEU A 408 3.08 -19.80 7.38
C LEU A 408 4.28 -20.64 7.85
N GLN A 409 4.15 -21.32 8.99
CA GLN A 409 5.18 -22.20 9.49
C GLN A 409 5.26 -23.52 8.69
N SER A 410 4.10 -24.09 8.34
CA SER A 410 4.03 -25.34 7.56
C SER A 410 3.85 -25.12 6.07
N ASP A 411 3.30 -23.97 5.68
CA ASP A 411 3.00 -23.59 4.31
C ASP A 411 3.47 -22.15 4.04
N PRO A 412 4.79 -21.94 3.89
CA PRO A 412 5.36 -20.62 3.62
C PRO A 412 4.98 -20.06 2.24
N ASP A 413 4.44 -20.89 1.34
CA ASP A 413 4.00 -20.50 0.00
C ASP A 413 2.51 -20.14 -0.04
N GLU A 414 1.77 -20.27 1.06
CA GLU A 414 0.35 -19.91 1.15
C GLU A 414 -0.50 -20.54 0.03
N VAL A 415 -0.39 -21.87 -0.12
CA VAL A 415 -1.09 -22.65 -1.15
C VAL A 415 -2.12 -23.63 -0.57
N ALA A 416 -2.00 -23.97 0.70
CA ALA A 416 -2.92 -24.84 1.43
C ALA A 416 -3.90 -24.00 2.25
N ASN A 417 -5.00 -23.57 1.62
CA ASN A 417 -6.03 -22.78 2.30
C ASN A 417 -6.78 -23.65 3.34
N LEU A 418 -6.63 -23.31 4.62
CA LEU A 418 -7.19 -24.02 5.78
C LEU A 418 -8.53 -23.45 6.26
N ILE A 419 -9.16 -22.53 5.51
CA ILE A 419 -10.36 -21.82 5.96
C ILE A 419 -11.53 -22.76 6.32
N ASP A 420 -11.63 -23.89 5.63
CA ASP A 420 -12.68 -24.91 5.81
C ASP A 420 -12.22 -26.07 6.72
N ASP A 421 -10.97 -26.08 7.21
CA ASP A 421 -10.50 -27.12 8.14
C ASP A 421 -11.13 -26.92 9.53
N PRO A 422 -11.91 -27.90 10.05
CA PRO A 422 -12.52 -27.81 11.37
C PRO A 422 -11.53 -27.56 12.51
N ARG A 423 -10.28 -28.03 12.36
CA ARG A 423 -9.20 -27.87 13.35
C ARG A 423 -8.66 -26.44 13.37
N ALA A 424 -8.67 -25.75 12.23
CA ALA A 424 -8.21 -24.36 12.11
C ALA A 424 -9.31 -23.33 12.42
N ARG A 425 -10.58 -23.77 12.53
CA ARG A 425 -11.75 -22.91 12.79
C ARG A 425 -11.60 -21.93 13.97
N PRO A 426 -11.04 -22.31 15.14
CA PRO A 426 -10.83 -21.36 16.23
C PRO A 426 -9.90 -20.20 15.83
N THR A 427 -8.80 -20.51 15.13
CA THR A 427 -7.87 -19.50 14.59
C THR A 427 -8.55 -18.64 13.54
N ALA A 428 -9.26 -19.24 12.59
CA ALA A 428 -10.02 -18.53 11.57
C ALA A 428 -10.99 -17.51 12.20
N ASN A 429 -11.76 -17.94 13.21
CA ASN A 429 -12.71 -17.08 13.91
C ASN A 429 -12.03 -15.92 14.64
N ARG A 430 -10.90 -16.18 15.31
CA ARG A 430 -10.13 -15.15 16.02
C ARG A 430 -9.62 -14.07 15.06
N LEU A 431 -8.98 -14.47 13.96
CA LEU A 431 -8.42 -13.54 12.98
C LEU A 431 -9.50 -12.81 12.18
N ARG A 432 -10.59 -13.52 11.82
CA ARG A 432 -11.80 -12.93 11.22
C ARG A 432 -12.34 -11.78 12.08
N ASN A 433 -12.51 -12.02 13.38
CA ASN A 433 -13.00 -11.01 14.32
C ASN A 433 -12.00 -9.86 14.49
N ALA A 434 -10.70 -10.13 14.42
CA ALA A 434 -9.67 -9.08 14.49
C ALA A 434 -9.75 -8.14 13.29
N VAL A 435 -9.91 -8.66 12.06
CA VAL A 435 -10.12 -7.83 10.85
C VAL A 435 -11.42 -7.03 10.96
N ASP A 436 -12.51 -7.64 11.43
CA ASP A 436 -13.78 -6.91 11.61
C ASP A 436 -13.66 -5.78 12.63
N ALA A 437 -12.98 -6.02 13.75
CA ALA A 437 -12.74 -4.99 14.75
C ALA A 437 -11.86 -3.86 14.21
N HIS A 438 -10.80 -4.21 13.47
CA HIS A 438 -9.87 -3.24 12.90
C HIS A 438 -10.57 -2.30 11.91
N MET A 439 -11.30 -2.83 10.93
CA MET A 439 -12.03 -2.01 9.94
C MET A 439 -12.97 -1.00 10.62
N LEU A 440 -13.65 -1.42 11.70
CA LEU A 440 -14.54 -0.54 12.46
C LEU A 440 -13.78 0.54 13.24
N VAL A 441 -12.62 0.22 13.83
CA VAL A 441 -11.79 1.16 14.58
C VAL A 441 -11.25 2.25 13.67
N ILE A 442 -10.74 1.87 12.49
CA ILE A 442 -10.15 2.82 11.55
C ILE A 442 -11.20 3.57 10.72
N ASN A 443 -12.48 3.19 10.85
CA ASN A 443 -13.56 3.63 9.96
C ASN A 443 -13.18 3.41 8.48
N ASP A 444 -12.83 2.18 8.13
CA ASP A 444 -12.34 1.77 6.82
C ASP A 444 -13.27 2.25 5.69
N ASN A 445 -12.75 3.00 4.73
CA ASN A 445 -13.46 3.64 3.62
C ASN A 445 -13.53 2.75 2.36
N GLY A 446 -12.89 1.57 2.31
CA GLY A 446 -12.79 0.75 1.10
C GLY A 446 -14.13 0.22 0.56
N PHE A 447 -15.24 0.38 1.31
CA PHE A 447 -16.57 0.05 0.82
C PHE A 447 -17.22 1.19 0.01
N LEU A 448 -16.59 2.37 -0.06
CA LEU A 448 -16.96 3.45 -0.98
C LEU A 448 -16.38 3.18 -2.37
N PRO A 449 -17.16 3.34 -3.44
CA PRO A 449 -16.62 3.43 -4.79
C PRO A 449 -15.68 4.64 -4.93
N GLU A 450 -14.56 4.46 -5.63
CA GLU A 450 -13.57 5.53 -5.82
C GLU A 450 -14.18 6.73 -6.57
N GLY A 451 -13.99 7.93 -6.04
CA GLY A 451 -14.54 9.18 -6.58
C GLY A 451 -16.00 9.45 -6.18
N SER A 452 -16.62 8.61 -5.36
CA SER A 452 -17.99 8.82 -4.88
C SER A 452 -18.06 9.82 -3.70
N PRO A 453 -19.21 10.48 -3.48
CA PRO A 453 -19.37 11.36 -2.32
C PRO A 453 -19.21 10.63 -0.98
N GLY A 454 -18.49 11.24 -0.05
CA GLY A 454 -18.26 10.71 1.30
C GLY A 454 -16.86 10.15 1.53
N GLU A 455 -15.99 10.16 0.52
CA GLU A 455 -14.55 9.92 0.70
C GLU A 455 -13.91 10.96 1.62
N GLY A 456 -12.94 10.52 2.41
CA GLY A 456 -12.17 11.37 3.32
C GLY A 456 -12.30 10.96 4.77
N TYR A 457 -11.39 11.47 5.61
CA TYR A 457 -11.35 11.08 7.02
C TYR A 457 -12.59 11.53 7.78
N PHE A 458 -13.06 12.77 7.62
CA PHE A 458 -14.21 13.26 8.39
C PHE A 458 -15.54 12.93 7.72
N GLU A 459 -15.56 12.99 6.40
CA GLU A 459 -16.71 12.79 5.52
C GLU A 459 -17.28 11.37 5.70
N SER A 460 -16.41 10.36 5.68
CA SER A 460 -16.78 8.96 5.85
C SER A 460 -17.27 8.61 7.26
N ARG A 461 -17.08 9.49 8.24
CA ARG A 461 -17.61 9.30 9.61
C ARG A 461 -19.06 9.74 9.74
N ASN A 462 -19.65 10.33 8.69
CA ASN A 462 -21.08 10.58 8.63
C ASN A 462 -21.86 9.28 8.32
N ARG A 463 -22.46 8.68 9.35
CA ARG A 463 -23.22 7.42 9.23
C ARG A 463 -24.45 7.48 8.31
N ALA A 464 -24.97 8.67 8.01
CA ALA A 464 -26.06 8.81 7.04
C ALA A 464 -25.57 8.59 5.59
N ILE A 465 -24.29 8.84 5.32
CA ILE A 465 -23.65 8.65 4.02
C ILE A 465 -22.92 7.31 3.97
N TYR A 466 -22.23 6.95 5.06
CA TYR A 466 -21.38 5.77 5.13
C TYR A 466 -21.63 4.93 6.40
N PRO A 467 -22.67 4.08 6.41
CA PRO A 467 -22.97 3.19 7.54
C PRO A 467 -22.09 1.94 7.52
N LEU A 468 -20.78 2.09 7.82
CA LEU A 468 -19.74 1.05 7.68
C LEU A 468 -20.14 -0.34 8.18
N ARG A 469 -20.67 -0.48 9.41
CA ARG A 469 -21.07 -1.78 9.97
C ARG A 469 -22.12 -2.50 9.09
N SER A 470 -23.08 -1.75 8.56
CA SER A 470 -24.10 -2.27 7.66
C SER A 470 -23.47 -2.67 6.32
N LEU A 471 -22.55 -1.85 5.79
CA LEU A 471 -21.84 -2.13 4.55
C LEU A 471 -20.98 -3.39 4.65
N MET A 472 -20.20 -3.56 5.72
CA MET A 472 -19.44 -4.79 6.01
C MET A 472 -20.36 -6.03 5.99
N THR A 473 -21.55 -5.92 6.58
CA THR A 473 -22.53 -7.02 6.61
C THR A 473 -23.08 -7.34 5.21
N ILE A 474 -23.37 -6.31 4.41
CA ILE A 474 -23.89 -6.47 3.04
C ILE A 474 -22.80 -7.04 2.12
N ALA A 475 -21.58 -6.51 2.21
CA ALA A 475 -20.43 -6.93 1.44
C ALA A 475 -20.01 -8.37 1.77
N ALA A 476 -20.03 -8.76 3.05
CA ALA A 476 -19.80 -10.16 3.44
C ALA A 476 -20.90 -11.09 2.91
N ALA A 477 -22.17 -10.66 2.92
CA ALA A 477 -23.25 -11.45 2.32
C ALA A 477 -23.08 -11.59 0.79
N ALA A 478 -22.60 -10.54 0.12
CA ALA A 478 -22.28 -10.55 -1.31
C ALA A 478 -21.13 -11.53 -1.61
N GLY A 479 -20.01 -11.43 -0.89
CA GLY A 479 -18.85 -12.29 -1.06
C GLY A 479 -19.13 -13.79 -0.80
N ARG A 480 -20.03 -14.11 0.14
CA ARG A 480 -20.47 -15.49 0.40
C ARG A 480 -21.31 -16.10 -0.72
N ARG A 481 -21.85 -15.29 -1.65
CA ARG A 481 -22.60 -15.74 -2.85
C ARG A 481 -23.74 -16.72 -2.54
N ASP A 482 -24.42 -16.52 -1.42
CA ASP A 482 -25.59 -17.31 -1.01
C ASP A 482 -26.87 -16.82 -1.73
N PRO A 483 -27.52 -17.64 -2.57
CA PRO A 483 -28.72 -17.27 -3.33
C PRO A 483 -29.88 -16.77 -2.47
N ARG A 484 -29.94 -17.15 -1.19
CA ARG A 484 -30.98 -16.67 -0.27
C ARG A 484 -30.97 -15.16 -0.07
N ASN A 485 -29.88 -14.48 -0.44
CA ASN A 485 -29.75 -13.03 -0.35
C ASN A 485 -30.29 -12.24 -1.56
N VAL A 486 -30.76 -12.89 -2.64
CA VAL A 486 -31.24 -12.17 -3.85
C VAL A 486 -32.31 -11.12 -3.49
N ASN A 487 -33.37 -11.53 -2.79
CA ASN A 487 -34.46 -10.63 -2.40
C ASN A 487 -33.98 -9.51 -1.46
N ARG A 488 -32.96 -9.79 -0.64
CA ARG A 488 -32.34 -8.78 0.23
C ARG A 488 -31.62 -7.73 -0.63
N PHE A 489 -30.80 -8.14 -1.60
CA PHE A 489 -30.09 -7.21 -2.47
C PHE A 489 -31.04 -6.39 -3.34
N VAL A 490 -32.07 -7.02 -3.93
CA VAL A 490 -33.11 -6.31 -4.71
C VAL A 490 -33.75 -5.17 -3.90
N ARG A 491 -34.09 -5.42 -2.63
CA ARG A 491 -34.62 -4.38 -1.73
C ARG A 491 -33.59 -3.28 -1.44
N LEU A 492 -32.32 -3.65 -1.22
CA LEU A 492 -31.25 -2.70 -0.91
C LEU A 492 -30.89 -1.78 -2.10
N LEU A 493 -31.18 -2.18 -3.34
CA LEU A 493 -31.09 -1.29 -4.51
C LEU A 493 -32.03 -0.07 -4.44
N GLY A 494 -33.00 -0.04 -3.52
CA GLY A 494 -33.84 1.13 -3.25
C GLY A 494 -33.31 2.05 -2.14
N SER A 495 -32.12 1.79 -1.59
CA SER A 495 -31.57 2.58 -0.48
C SER A 495 -31.23 4.02 -0.89
N PRO A 496 -31.45 5.02 -0.02
CA PRO A 496 -30.97 6.38 -0.28
C PRO A 496 -29.43 6.46 -0.26
N VAL A 497 -28.75 5.47 0.33
CA VAL A 497 -27.29 5.44 0.49
C VAL A 497 -26.64 4.78 -0.72
N LEU A 498 -25.81 5.53 -1.45
CA LEU A 498 -25.09 5.08 -2.65
C LEU A 498 -24.30 3.79 -2.40
N ALA A 499 -23.47 3.75 -1.35
CA ALA A 499 -22.65 2.59 -1.03
C ALA A 499 -23.47 1.32 -0.77
N ILE A 500 -24.67 1.44 -0.19
CA ILE A 500 -25.58 0.29 -0.01
C ILE A 500 -26.08 -0.22 -1.36
N ARG A 501 -26.50 0.69 -2.26
CA ARG A 501 -26.94 0.30 -3.60
C ARG A 501 -25.82 -0.34 -4.40
N PHE A 502 -24.61 0.21 -4.33
CA PHE A 502 -23.41 -0.33 -4.97
C PHE A 502 -23.13 -1.77 -4.53
N TRP A 503 -23.08 -2.04 -3.22
CA TRP A 503 -22.85 -3.39 -2.70
C TRP A 503 -24.00 -4.35 -2.94
N ALA A 504 -25.25 -3.85 -3.03
CA ALA A 504 -26.38 -4.66 -3.43
C ALA A 504 -26.30 -5.08 -4.91
N ALA A 505 -25.99 -4.15 -5.82
CA ALA A 505 -25.75 -4.45 -7.23
C ALA A 505 -24.60 -5.44 -7.39
N ARG A 506 -23.51 -5.23 -6.64
CA ARG A 506 -22.33 -6.10 -6.65
C ARG A 506 -22.64 -7.51 -6.11
N GLY A 507 -23.49 -7.63 -5.09
CA GLY A 507 -23.98 -8.92 -4.62
C GLY A 507 -24.78 -9.68 -5.67
N LEU A 508 -25.58 -8.99 -6.48
CA LEU A 508 -26.30 -9.60 -7.60
C LEU A 508 -25.35 -10.00 -8.74
N LEU A 509 -24.36 -9.17 -9.08
CA LEU A 509 -23.28 -9.50 -10.01
C LEU A 509 -22.56 -10.80 -9.59
N MET A 510 -22.15 -10.90 -8.32
CA MET A 510 -21.42 -12.05 -7.77
C MET A 510 -22.24 -13.35 -7.76
N LEU A 511 -23.56 -13.25 -7.71
CA LEU A 511 -24.46 -14.39 -7.76
C LEU A 511 -24.64 -14.94 -9.19
N GLY A 512 -24.31 -14.15 -10.22
CA GLY A 512 -24.45 -14.54 -11.63
C GLY A 512 -25.87 -14.99 -11.95
N ASP A 513 -26.02 -16.15 -12.59
CA ASP A 513 -27.31 -16.74 -12.95
C ASP A 513 -28.28 -16.90 -11.77
N LYS A 514 -27.78 -17.08 -10.54
CA LYS A 514 -28.62 -17.19 -9.34
C LYS A 514 -29.39 -15.90 -9.04
N ALA A 515 -28.98 -14.77 -9.64
CA ALA A 515 -29.66 -13.47 -9.53
C ALA A 515 -30.66 -13.19 -10.66
N ARG A 516 -31.02 -14.18 -11.49
CA ARG A 516 -31.93 -13.99 -12.66
C ARG A 516 -33.26 -13.31 -12.31
N SER A 517 -33.83 -13.58 -11.14
CA SER A 517 -35.07 -12.92 -10.69
C SER A 517 -34.92 -11.42 -10.43
N ALA A 518 -33.70 -10.90 -10.33
CA ALA A 518 -33.39 -9.49 -10.14
C ALA A 518 -33.20 -8.71 -11.46
N GLN A 519 -33.26 -9.37 -12.62
CA GLN A 519 -32.96 -8.76 -13.93
C GLN A 519 -33.72 -7.44 -14.16
N VAL A 520 -35.06 -7.45 -14.01
CA VAL A 520 -35.89 -6.25 -14.20
C VAL A 520 -35.49 -5.11 -13.28
N ARG A 521 -35.10 -5.42 -12.03
CA ARG A 521 -34.64 -4.40 -11.09
C ARG A 521 -33.27 -3.84 -11.50
N LEU A 522 -32.37 -4.67 -12.00
CA LEU A 522 -31.06 -4.23 -12.51
C LEU A 522 -31.20 -3.36 -13.76
N GLU A 523 -32.13 -3.67 -14.67
CA GLU A 523 -32.47 -2.83 -15.83
C GLU A 523 -32.95 -1.44 -15.40
N GLN A 524 -33.82 -1.36 -14.38
CA GLN A 524 -34.24 -0.08 -13.79
C GLN A 524 -33.07 0.70 -13.19
N VAL A 525 -32.17 0.02 -12.47
CA VAL A 525 -30.98 0.65 -11.87
C VAL A 525 -30.06 1.20 -12.95
N LEU A 526 -29.79 0.43 -14.01
CA LEU A 526 -28.98 0.87 -15.14
C LEU A 526 -29.54 2.15 -15.79
N ALA A 527 -30.86 2.22 -15.92
CA ALA A 527 -31.55 3.33 -16.56
C ALA A 527 -31.69 4.58 -15.67
N GLN A 528 -31.83 4.41 -14.34
CA GLN A 528 -32.36 5.47 -13.46
C GLN A 528 -31.49 5.80 -12.24
N ASP A 529 -30.52 4.96 -11.84
CA ASP A 529 -29.71 5.28 -10.66
C ASP A 529 -28.88 6.55 -10.90
N PRO A 530 -28.86 7.52 -9.96
CA PRO A 530 -28.08 8.74 -10.14
C PRO A 530 -26.56 8.52 -10.11
N SER A 531 -26.08 7.38 -9.60
CA SER A 531 -24.66 7.06 -9.49
C SER A 531 -24.18 6.23 -10.67
N ASN A 532 -23.17 6.73 -11.38
CA ASN A 532 -22.53 5.97 -12.45
C ASN A 532 -21.83 4.72 -11.91
N GLU A 533 -21.28 4.76 -10.71
CA GLU A 533 -20.64 3.62 -10.04
C GLU A 533 -21.63 2.46 -9.82
N VAL A 534 -22.87 2.76 -9.41
CA VAL A 534 -23.93 1.74 -9.27
C VAL A 534 -24.37 1.22 -10.65
N ARG A 535 -24.51 2.11 -11.64
CA ARG A 535 -24.91 1.75 -13.02
C ARG A 535 -23.88 0.84 -13.69
N ILE A 536 -22.59 1.07 -13.48
CA ILE A 536 -21.50 0.23 -14.01
C ILE A 536 -21.64 -1.21 -13.51
N VAL A 537 -21.82 -1.39 -12.20
CA VAL A 537 -21.99 -2.72 -11.61
C VAL A 537 -23.28 -3.39 -12.10
N ALA A 538 -24.37 -2.62 -12.24
CA ALA A 538 -25.62 -3.15 -12.78
C ALA A 538 -25.49 -3.58 -14.25
N ALA A 539 -24.80 -2.80 -15.08
CA ALA A 539 -24.51 -3.15 -16.47
C ALA A 539 -23.75 -4.47 -16.54
N GLU A 540 -22.68 -4.61 -15.78
CA GLU A 540 -21.90 -5.85 -15.75
C GLU A 540 -22.75 -7.06 -15.33
N ALA A 541 -23.59 -6.90 -14.31
CA ALA A 541 -24.50 -7.95 -13.86
C ALA A 541 -25.50 -8.36 -14.96
N LEU A 542 -26.03 -7.39 -15.71
CA LEU A 542 -26.97 -7.63 -16.80
C LEU A 542 -26.34 -8.40 -17.96
N VAL A 543 -25.08 -8.12 -18.30
CA VAL A 543 -24.35 -8.92 -19.30
C VAL A 543 -24.30 -10.38 -18.85
N GLY A 544 -23.94 -10.64 -17.59
CA GLY A 544 -23.91 -11.99 -17.01
C GLY A 544 -25.28 -12.69 -16.97
N LEU A 545 -26.38 -11.95 -17.00
CA LEU A 545 -27.75 -12.48 -17.07
C LEU A 545 -28.27 -12.70 -18.50
N GLY A 546 -27.45 -12.40 -19.52
CA GLY A 546 -27.82 -12.51 -20.93
C GLY A 546 -28.53 -11.28 -21.49
N LYS A 547 -28.23 -10.08 -20.97
CA LYS A 547 -28.78 -8.79 -21.42
C LYS A 547 -27.67 -7.80 -21.82
N PRO A 548 -26.88 -8.11 -22.87
CA PRO A 548 -25.68 -7.34 -23.20
C PRO A 548 -25.96 -5.98 -23.87
N ASP A 549 -27.01 -5.87 -24.70
CA ASP A 549 -27.15 -4.75 -25.66
C ASP A 549 -27.10 -3.37 -24.99
N GLU A 550 -28.05 -3.08 -24.09
CA GLU A 550 -28.09 -1.79 -23.39
C GLU A 550 -26.98 -1.67 -22.34
N ALA A 551 -26.57 -2.78 -21.73
CA ALA A 551 -25.54 -2.81 -20.70
C ALA A 551 -24.17 -2.38 -21.26
N VAL A 552 -23.74 -2.97 -22.38
CA VAL A 552 -22.48 -2.64 -23.04
C VAL A 552 -22.52 -1.24 -23.61
N SER A 553 -23.65 -0.82 -24.20
CA SER A 553 -23.82 0.55 -24.69
C SER A 553 -23.70 1.58 -23.55
N ALA A 554 -24.27 1.30 -22.37
CA ALA A 554 -24.13 2.15 -21.20
C ALA A 554 -22.67 2.25 -20.73
N LEU A 555 -21.93 1.14 -20.69
CA LEU A 555 -20.51 1.15 -20.34
C LEU A 555 -19.67 1.93 -21.37
N ALA A 556 -19.94 1.76 -22.66
CA ALA A 556 -19.26 2.48 -23.74
C ALA A 556 -19.43 4.01 -23.61
N ARG A 557 -20.63 4.48 -23.25
CA ARG A 557 -20.88 5.91 -23.00
C ARG A 557 -20.12 6.45 -21.79
N LEU A 558 -19.84 5.61 -20.78
CA LEU A 558 -19.16 6.02 -19.55
C LEU A 558 -17.63 6.15 -19.71
N ILE A 559 -17.05 5.52 -20.73
CA ILE A 559 -15.61 5.62 -21.01
C ILE A 559 -15.25 6.83 -21.89
N ASP A 560 -16.23 7.62 -22.33
CA ASP A 560 -16.04 8.82 -23.13
C ASP A 560 -15.55 10.04 -22.30
N ASP A 561 -15.06 11.07 -23.00
CA ASP A 561 -14.25 12.17 -22.45
C ASP A 561 -14.94 13.06 -21.41
N GLY A 562 -16.27 13.01 -21.30
CA GLY A 562 -17.05 13.79 -20.34
C GLY A 562 -16.99 13.31 -18.88
N ASN A 563 -16.49 12.09 -18.63
CA ASN A 563 -16.43 11.51 -17.28
C ASN A 563 -15.06 11.64 -16.62
N SER A 564 -15.03 11.60 -15.30
CA SER A 564 -13.77 11.51 -14.53
C SER A 564 -13.00 10.25 -14.90
N TRP A 565 -11.68 10.27 -14.74
CA TRP A 565 -10.86 9.11 -15.06
C TRP A 565 -11.22 7.89 -14.19
N GLN A 566 -11.71 8.10 -12.95
CA GLN A 566 -12.21 7.06 -12.04
C GLN A 566 -13.46 6.34 -12.58
N ILE A 567 -14.40 7.08 -13.18
CA ILE A 567 -15.56 6.46 -13.84
C ILE A 567 -15.11 5.70 -15.09
N LYS A 568 -14.18 6.26 -15.88
CA LYS A 568 -13.65 5.60 -17.08
C LYS A 568 -12.99 4.26 -16.74
N ILE A 569 -12.09 4.23 -15.76
CA ILE A 569 -11.42 2.98 -15.33
C ILE A 569 -12.42 1.97 -14.77
N GLN A 570 -13.41 2.38 -13.96
CA GLN A 570 -14.43 1.45 -13.46
C GLN A 570 -15.25 0.82 -14.60
N ALA A 571 -15.63 1.62 -15.60
CA ALA A 571 -16.36 1.13 -16.77
C ALA A 571 -15.48 0.26 -17.69
N LEU A 572 -14.20 0.62 -17.89
CA LEU A 572 -13.24 -0.20 -18.64
C LEU A 572 -12.94 -1.52 -17.92
N ASP A 573 -12.90 -1.52 -16.59
CA ASP A 573 -12.74 -2.75 -15.80
C ASP A 573 -13.96 -3.65 -15.95
N ALA A 574 -15.18 -3.11 -15.88
CA ALA A 574 -16.38 -3.87 -16.19
C ALA A 574 -16.38 -4.43 -17.62
N LEU A 575 -16.02 -3.63 -18.63
CA LEU A 575 -15.88 -4.07 -20.03
C LEU A 575 -14.82 -5.17 -20.17
N SER A 576 -13.71 -5.05 -19.44
CA SER A 576 -12.65 -6.07 -19.43
C SER A 576 -13.13 -7.39 -18.82
N ASN A 577 -13.99 -7.33 -17.81
CA ASN A 577 -14.48 -8.51 -17.10
C ASN A 577 -15.60 -9.27 -17.85
N ILE A 578 -16.31 -8.62 -18.78
CA ILE A 578 -17.32 -9.27 -19.62
C ILE A 578 -16.74 -9.90 -20.90
N GLY A 579 -15.43 -9.77 -21.13
CA GLY A 579 -14.71 -10.42 -22.23
C GLY A 579 -15.28 -10.05 -23.61
N LEU A 580 -15.54 -11.06 -24.45
CA LEU A 580 -16.02 -10.85 -25.83
C LEU A 580 -17.37 -10.13 -25.92
N ALA A 581 -18.16 -10.09 -24.84
CA ALA A 581 -19.39 -9.30 -24.82
C ALA A 581 -19.12 -7.79 -24.95
N ALA A 582 -17.89 -7.32 -24.71
CA ALA A 582 -17.48 -5.93 -24.89
C ALA A 582 -17.23 -5.53 -26.37
N LEU A 583 -17.28 -6.46 -27.34
CA LEU A 583 -17.06 -6.17 -28.76
C LEU A 583 -17.87 -4.98 -29.32
N PRO A 584 -19.14 -4.76 -28.94
CA PRO A 584 -19.89 -3.59 -29.39
C PRO A 584 -19.30 -2.24 -28.95
N ALA A 585 -18.52 -2.20 -27.86
CA ALA A 585 -17.83 -1.01 -27.36
C ALA A 585 -16.42 -0.80 -27.95
N LEU A 586 -16.02 -1.63 -28.93
CA LEU A 586 -14.67 -1.59 -29.53
C LEU A 586 -14.28 -0.20 -30.09
N PRO A 587 -15.17 0.58 -30.75
CA PRO A 587 -14.82 1.92 -31.22
C PRO A 587 -14.39 2.86 -30.10
N GLU A 588 -15.14 2.88 -29.00
CA GLU A 588 -14.88 3.71 -27.82
C GLU A 588 -13.64 3.24 -27.07
N ILE A 589 -13.46 1.92 -26.90
CA ILE A 589 -12.24 1.33 -26.32
C ILE A 589 -11.01 1.76 -27.14
N ARG A 590 -11.08 1.67 -28.48
CA ARG A 590 -9.99 2.08 -29.37
C ARG A 590 -9.67 3.56 -29.24
N LYS A 591 -10.69 4.41 -29.11
CA LYS A 591 -10.51 5.85 -28.88
C LYS A 591 -9.70 6.10 -27.61
N VAL A 592 -10.02 5.43 -26.50
CA VAL A 592 -9.30 5.56 -25.22
C VAL A 592 -7.87 5.01 -25.34
N ALA A 593 -7.68 3.85 -25.95
CA ALA A 593 -6.36 3.23 -26.14
C ALA A 593 -5.40 4.11 -26.98
N ASN A 594 -5.94 4.81 -27.98
CA ASN A 594 -5.18 5.68 -28.87
C ASN A 594 -5.07 7.13 -28.38
N ALA A 595 -5.65 7.46 -27.22
CA ALA A 595 -5.60 8.82 -26.70
C ALA A 595 -4.15 9.26 -26.44
N GLN A 596 -3.80 10.45 -26.93
CA GLN A 596 -2.57 11.11 -26.54
C GLN A 596 -2.72 11.59 -25.09
N LEU A 597 -1.79 11.20 -24.22
CA LEU A 597 -1.71 11.76 -22.86
C LEU A 597 -1.44 13.25 -23.01
N ARG A 598 -2.32 14.09 -22.45
CA ARG A 598 -2.25 15.54 -22.63
C ARG A 598 -1.19 16.16 -21.71
N ARG A 599 -0.75 15.43 -20.68
CA ARG A 599 0.33 15.80 -19.76
C ARG A 599 1.14 14.58 -19.29
N PHE A 600 2.41 14.78 -18.97
CA PHE A 600 3.28 13.78 -18.30
C PHE A 600 2.75 13.33 -16.92
N VAL A 601 1.80 14.09 -16.34
CA VAL A 601 1.14 13.81 -15.04
C VAL A 601 -0.23 13.15 -15.20
N ASP A 602 -0.70 12.92 -16.43
CA ASP A 602 -1.97 12.20 -16.62
C ASP A 602 -1.80 10.74 -16.23
N VAL A 603 -2.66 10.27 -15.32
CA VAL A 603 -2.66 8.88 -14.87
C VAL A 603 -3.02 7.98 -16.06
N ASP A 604 -2.07 7.18 -16.53
CA ASP A 604 -2.18 6.35 -17.74
C ASP A 604 -3.12 5.13 -17.60
N TYR A 605 -3.80 4.96 -16.45
CA TYR A 605 -4.60 3.77 -16.15
C TYR A 605 -5.74 3.51 -17.14
N PRO A 606 -6.59 4.49 -17.55
CA PRO A 606 -7.63 4.24 -18.55
C PRO A 606 -7.06 3.78 -19.90
N LYS A 607 -5.91 4.32 -20.31
CA LYS A 607 -5.28 3.92 -21.57
C LYS A 607 -4.68 2.53 -21.48
N ARG A 608 -4.01 2.17 -20.38
CA ARG A 608 -3.43 0.83 -20.17
C ARG A 608 -4.48 -0.27 -20.21
N ILE A 609 -5.57 -0.13 -19.46
CA ILE A 609 -6.66 -1.10 -19.47
C ILE A 609 -7.34 -1.18 -20.84
N ALA A 610 -7.56 -0.04 -21.51
CA ALA A 610 -8.15 -0.02 -22.84
C ALA A 610 -7.24 -0.68 -23.89
N SER A 611 -5.92 -0.49 -23.78
CA SER A 611 -4.93 -1.08 -24.69
C SER A 611 -4.88 -2.61 -24.56
N TYR A 612 -4.86 -3.11 -23.33
CA TYR A 612 -4.93 -4.54 -23.06
C TYR A 612 -6.26 -5.14 -23.54
N LEU A 613 -7.38 -4.49 -23.24
CA LEU A 613 -8.70 -4.93 -23.66
C LEU A 613 -8.83 -4.94 -25.20
N LEU A 614 -8.36 -3.90 -25.87
CA LEU A 614 -8.34 -3.82 -27.33
C LEU A 614 -7.56 -4.99 -27.93
N ALA A 615 -6.34 -5.23 -27.46
CA ALA A 615 -5.50 -6.33 -27.94
C ALA A 615 -6.15 -7.71 -27.71
N THR A 616 -6.85 -7.88 -26.59
CA THR A 616 -7.56 -9.12 -26.26
C THR A 616 -8.77 -9.32 -27.16
N LEU A 617 -9.59 -8.29 -27.38
CA LEU A 617 -10.78 -8.34 -28.26
C LEU A 617 -10.41 -8.59 -29.73
N GLU A 618 -9.29 -8.02 -30.19
CA GLU A 618 -8.76 -8.22 -31.54
C GLU A 618 -7.98 -9.54 -31.70
N ARG A 619 -7.80 -10.32 -30.62
CA ARG A 619 -6.97 -11.54 -30.59
C ARG A 619 -5.52 -11.29 -31.03
N SER A 620 -5.02 -10.10 -30.76
CA SER A 620 -3.64 -9.69 -31.03
C SER A 620 -2.75 -9.69 -29.78
N TYR A 621 -3.35 -9.85 -28.58
CA TYR A 621 -2.61 -9.99 -27.34
C TYR A 621 -1.79 -11.28 -27.33
N ASP A 622 -0.50 -11.14 -27.05
CA ASP A 622 0.45 -12.24 -26.90
C ASP A 622 1.30 -11.95 -25.65
N PRO A 623 1.11 -12.71 -24.55
CA PRO A 623 1.85 -12.48 -23.33
C PRO A 623 3.34 -12.78 -23.46
N THR A 624 3.79 -13.49 -24.52
CA THR A 624 5.22 -13.80 -24.73
C THR A 624 5.98 -12.66 -25.38
N LYS A 625 5.28 -11.73 -26.05
CA LYS A 625 5.88 -10.54 -26.64
C LYS A 625 6.10 -9.49 -25.58
N GLU A 626 7.24 -8.81 -25.65
CA GLU A 626 7.46 -7.60 -24.86
C GLU A 626 6.40 -6.56 -25.27
N GLY A 627 5.49 -6.27 -24.34
CA GLY A 627 4.56 -5.14 -24.49
C GLY A 627 5.35 -3.86 -24.69
N ILE A 628 4.71 -2.87 -25.33
CA ILE A 628 5.27 -1.55 -25.64
C ILE A 628 5.90 -0.93 -24.38
N SER A 629 7.20 -1.11 -24.18
CA SER A 629 8.18 -0.07 -23.85
C SER A 629 9.56 -0.65 -23.54
N ALA A 630 10.38 -0.80 -24.58
CA ALA A 630 11.83 -0.58 -24.43
C ALA A 630 12.13 0.80 -23.76
N GLN A 631 11.15 1.71 -23.74
CA GLN A 631 11.16 3.00 -23.01
C GLN A 631 11.09 2.88 -21.47
N ALA A 632 10.35 1.95 -20.86
CA ALA A 632 10.30 1.82 -19.40
C ALA A 632 11.65 1.36 -18.83
N CYS A 633 12.31 0.46 -19.55
CA CYS A 633 13.66 0.00 -19.24
C CYS A 633 14.75 1.02 -19.63
N ALA A 634 14.49 1.93 -20.58
CA ALA A 634 15.44 2.99 -20.95
C ALA A 634 15.45 4.17 -19.96
N ALA A 635 14.37 4.37 -19.20
CA ALA A 635 14.30 5.41 -18.18
C ALA A 635 15.18 5.12 -16.95
N SER A 636 15.47 3.84 -16.66
CA SER A 636 16.30 3.42 -15.53
C SER A 636 17.82 3.54 -15.77
N GLY A 637 18.26 3.71 -17.02
CA GLY A 637 19.69 3.83 -17.37
C GLY A 637 20.35 5.18 -17.05
N LYS A 638 19.58 6.18 -16.59
CA LYS A 638 20.11 7.54 -16.35
C LYS A 638 20.26 7.93 -14.87
N SER A 639 19.76 7.14 -13.93
CA SER A 639 19.81 7.46 -12.50
C SER A 639 20.86 6.68 -11.70
N GLY A 640 21.31 5.51 -12.17
CA GLY A 640 22.21 4.62 -11.41
C GLY A 640 23.71 4.77 -11.67
N ALA A 641 24.14 5.48 -12.72
CA ALA A 641 25.51 5.39 -13.21
C ALA A 641 26.56 6.29 -12.51
N ASN A 642 26.18 7.12 -11.52
CA ASN A 642 27.09 8.12 -10.94
C ASN A 642 27.50 7.91 -9.47
N PHE A 643 27.25 6.74 -8.87
CA PHE A 643 27.56 6.51 -7.44
C PHE A 643 28.74 5.56 -7.16
N MET A 644 29.46 5.07 -8.18
CA MET A 644 30.63 4.20 -7.97
C MET A 644 31.91 5.02 -7.74
N GLY A 645 32.11 5.47 -6.50
CA GLY A 645 33.46 5.65 -5.96
C GLY A 645 34.09 4.29 -5.63
N PRO A 646 35.43 4.17 -5.61
CA PRO A 646 36.10 2.90 -5.30
C PRO A 646 35.71 2.41 -3.90
N PRO A 647 35.66 1.08 -3.67
CA PRO A 647 35.31 0.53 -2.36
C PRO A 647 36.32 0.98 -1.31
N ALA A 648 35.87 1.76 -0.33
CA ALA A 648 36.62 2.00 0.88
C ALA A 648 36.46 0.77 1.80
N SER A 649 37.55 0.05 2.04
CA SER A 649 37.60 -0.96 3.10
C SER A 649 37.35 -0.29 4.45
N ALA A 650 36.15 -0.42 5.00
CA ALA A 650 35.80 0.04 6.35
C ALA A 650 35.37 -1.15 7.22
N ASN A 651 35.70 -1.09 8.51
CA ASN A 651 35.57 -2.16 9.50
C ASN A 651 34.13 -2.35 9.99
N TRP A 652 33.18 -2.63 9.09
CA TRP A 652 31.83 -3.12 9.45
C TRP A 652 31.80 -4.65 9.63
N THR A 653 32.94 -5.33 9.45
CA THR A 653 33.07 -6.79 9.30
C THR A 653 33.72 -7.54 10.47
N SER A 654 33.81 -6.96 11.67
CA SER A 654 34.24 -7.72 12.87
C SER A 654 33.09 -8.10 13.77
#